data_AF-A0A2Y9NXW6-F1
#
_entry.id   AF-A0A2Y9NXW6-F1
#
_cell.length_a   1.000
_cell.length_b   1.000
_cell.length_c   1.000
_cell.angle_alpha   90.00
_cell.angle_beta   90.00
_cell.angle_gamma   90.00
#
_symmetry.space_group_name_H-M   'P 1'
#
loop_
_entity.id
_entity.type
_entity.pdbx_description
1 polymer ?
#
loop_
_entity_poly.entity_id
_entity_poly.type
_entity_poly.pdbx_seq_one_letter_code
_entity_poly.pdbx_strand_id
1 'polypeptide(L)'
;MYEVTTTAASPELMRKANEQVTQNLSQTYKMDSGSFQVTYSNETKFSITPEIILEGDTVTLMCENEVLSSNVSWQHVETGFDIQNSSRFSIYTYVLNNMTSVSRLTIYNITQDDAGEYICKLTLDIFEYGSRKKIDVTSIQIWANEDMKVMCDSNPMSLSCCSEMTANWSQVEWKQQGSVSIPGSPETDTDPRCSRYTLMANGTQCPSRLSGTTVIYTCEFISAHGARGSKDIKVTFISVGDNSSHKGEVREFPRHVMEMGTVQSTTENSLETSKAPEQQANLKITPDPISVSEGQSFSIKCISDMSNYDEVYWNTSAGIKIYKRFYTTRRYPNGAESVLTVKTSTREWNGTYHCIFRYKNSYSVMAKDVTVHPLPLQPNIMVDPLEAAIPCTSSRHIKCCIEEDRDYKVIFQAGSSSFPAAKEVNGKQVCYKHHFVANSISCPENMDVFCHITNTANNSVRSPSMKLNLVPGENVTCQDPIIGVGEPGKVIQKLCQFSNVPRIPGSPIGGIITYRCVGSQWKVKKNNCISAPINTLLQLAEALMKSPSQDEKLPSYLKNLSTSTNQVKLEVNSFPGSLGAIINILDLLSTVPTQVNSEMMMHVLSTVNVILGKPILNTWMMSQQQKTNQSSQLLDSLERFSRALRSEDSTISQPNVQMKSMVIKSGHPKSYTQSFVFLDSELWGNVTINECQLEHLQPDSFIVTVAFPTLKTILAQDVPGKTFANSLVMTTTVSHNLTTPFRISMTFKNNNPSGGVPRCVFWNFNLANHTGGWDSSGCYVKEVTEDSVSCTCDHLTSFSILMSPDSPDPDSLLKILLDIISYIGLCFSILSLAACLTVEAVVWKSVTKNRTSSMRHICIVNIAASLLVADVWFIVAAAVHNYRYPLNQTACVVATFFVHFSYLSVFFWMLTLGLMLFYRLVFILHDTSKSIQKAIAFSLGYGCPLVISVITVGATQPREVYTRKNACWLNWEDTKALLAFVIPALIIVVVNVTITVVVITKILRPSIGDKPSRQEKSSLFQITKSLGVLTPLLGLTWGFGLATVFQESNAVFHIVFTLLNAFQGLFILLFGCLWDQKVQEALLNKFSLSRWSSQHSKSTSLGSSTPVFSMSSPISRRFNNLFGKTGTYNVSTPEITSSSLENTSSAYSLLN
;
A
#
# COMPACT_ATOMS: atom_id res chain seq x y z
N MET A 1 -19.59 -0.50 -12.90
CA MET A 1 -19.67 -1.97 -12.90
C MET A 1 -18.77 -2.43 -11.77
N TYR A 2 -19.31 -3.04 -10.71
CA TYR A 2 -18.53 -3.41 -9.53
C TYR A 2 -18.14 -4.88 -9.60
N GLU A 3 -16.87 -5.19 -9.35
CA GLU A 3 -16.40 -6.56 -9.17
C GLU A 3 -16.22 -6.80 -7.66
N VAL A 4 -17.11 -7.62 -7.08
CA VAL A 4 -17.08 -7.94 -5.65
C VAL A 4 -16.24 -9.19 -5.44
N THR A 5 -14.99 -9.02 -5.04
CA THR A 5 -14.11 -10.12 -4.65
C THR A 5 -14.28 -10.44 -3.16
N THR A 6 -14.88 -11.60 -2.89
CA THR A 6 -14.99 -12.16 -1.52
C THR A 6 -13.84 -13.16 -1.29
N THR A 7 -13.48 -13.39 -0.03
CA THR A 7 -12.61 -14.54 0.30
C THR A 7 -13.38 -15.83 0.11
N ALA A 8 -12.81 -16.78 -0.64
CA ALA A 8 -13.44 -18.07 -0.95
C ALA A 8 -13.87 -18.80 0.33
N ALA A 9 -15.17 -19.09 0.44
CA ALA A 9 -15.69 -19.95 1.50
C ALA A 9 -15.35 -21.40 1.17
N SER A 10 -14.74 -22.13 2.10
CA SER A 10 -14.38 -23.54 1.87
C SER A 10 -15.62 -24.34 1.43
N PRO A 11 -15.53 -25.26 0.45
CA PRO A 11 -16.67 -26.02 -0.06
C PRO A 11 -17.52 -26.71 1.03
N GLU A 12 -16.88 -27.18 2.12
CA GLU A 12 -17.55 -27.80 3.26
C GLU A 12 -18.46 -26.83 4.06
N LEU A 13 -18.12 -25.54 4.12
CA LEU A 13 -18.99 -24.50 4.70
C LEU A 13 -20.18 -24.19 3.78
N MET A 14 -19.96 -24.15 2.46
CA MET A 14 -21.04 -23.96 1.49
C MET A 14 -21.99 -25.17 1.47
N ARG A 15 -21.47 -26.40 1.58
CA ARG A 15 -22.26 -27.64 1.72
C ARG A 15 -23.15 -27.59 2.96
N LYS A 16 -22.57 -27.28 4.14
CA LYS A 16 -23.36 -27.12 5.38
C LYS A 16 -24.40 -26.01 5.31
N ALA A 17 -24.08 -24.87 4.68
CA ALA A 17 -25.02 -23.79 4.48
C ALA A 17 -26.20 -24.22 3.57
N ASN A 18 -25.92 -24.93 2.47
CA ASN A 18 -26.96 -25.42 1.55
C ASN A 18 -27.85 -26.51 2.19
N GLU A 19 -27.27 -27.42 2.98
CA GLU A 19 -28.02 -28.38 3.79
C GLU A 19 -28.98 -27.67 4.76
N GLN A 20 -28.52 -26.63 5.44
CA GLN A 20 -29.36 -25.80 6.32
C GLN A 20 -30.42 -24.99 5.55
N VAL A 21 -30.14 -24.51 4.34
CA VAL A 21 -31.14 -23.83 3.50
C VAL A 21 -32.27 -24.79 3.10
N THR A 22 -31.93 -26.04 2.76
CA THR A 22 -32.92 -27.06 2.39
C THR A 22 -33.80 -27.46 3.58
N GLN A 23 -33.25 -27.45 4.80
CA GLN A 23 -33.99 -27.69 6.03
C GLN A 23 -34.90 -26.53 6.46
N ASN A 24 -34.58 -25.29 6.06
CA ASN A 24 -35.33 -24.09 6.46
C ASN A 24 -36.37 -23.62 5.41
N LEU A 25 -36.32 -24.13 4.17
CA LEU A 25 -37.34 -23.86 3.16
C LEU A 25 -38.61 -24.69 3.40
N SER A 26 -39.78 -24.05 3.43
CA SER A 26 -41.04 -24.77 3.57
C SER A 26 -41.38 -25.57 2.31
N GLN A 27 -42.08 -26.69 2.49
CA GLN A 27 -42.52 -27.60 1.40
C GLN A 27 -43.33 -26.94 0.27
N THR A 28 -43.75 -25.69 0.46
CA THR A 28 -44.47 -24.86 -0.52
C THR A 28 -43.61 -24.35 -1.67
N TYR A 29 -42.28 -24.30 -1.52
CA TYR A 29 -41.36 -23.78 -2.54
C TYR A 29 -40.57 -24.90 -3.20
N LYS A 30 -40.74 -25.07 -4.52
CA LYS A 30 -39.87 -25.93 -5.33
C LYS A 30 -38.70 -25.12 -5.89
N MET A 31 -37.49 -25.63 -5.68
CA MET A 31 -36.26 -25.08 -6.23
C MET A 31 -36.17 -25.43 -7.72
N ASP A 32 -36.04 -24.43 -8.59
CA ASP A 32 -35.84 -24.62 -10.03
C ASP A 32 -34.35 -24.82 -10.31
N SER A 33 -33.95 -26.05 -10.62
CA SER A 33 -32.56 -26.40 -10.92
C SER A 33 -32.00 -25.69 -12.16
N GLY A 34 -32.85 -25.23 -13.09
CA GLY A 34 -32.43 -24.47 -14.27
C GLY A 34 -32.06 -23.01 -13.98
N SER A 35 -32.38 -22.51 -12.79
CA SER A 35 -32.10 -21.11 -12.39
C SER A 35 -30.69 -20.87 -11.83
N PHE A 36 -29.88 -21.94 -11.68
CA PHE A 36 -28.52 -21.87 -11.16
C PHE A 36 -27.50 -22.04 -12.29
N GLN A 37 -26.64 -21.04 -12.47
CA GLN A 37 -25.51 -21.12 -13.40
C GLN A 37 -24.27 -21.60 -12.64
N VAL A 38 -23.66 -22.70 -13.11
CA VAL A 38 -22.44 -23.26 -12.51
C VAL A 38 -21.23 -22.43 -12.94
N THR A 39 -20.55 -21.83 -11.97
CA THR A 39 -19.27 -21.13 -12.17
C THR A 39 -18.12 -22.04 -11.73
N TYR A 40 -17.28 -22.44 -12.68
CA TYR A 40 -16.07 -23.22 -12.39
C TYR A 40 -15.11 -22.43 -11.50
N SER A 41 -14.68 -22.98 -10.36
CA SER A 41 -13.67 -22.35 -9.50
C SER A 41 -12.25 -22.68 -9.97
N ASN A 42 -11.37 -21.67 -9.97
CA ASN A 42 -9.94 -21.80 -10.32
C ASN A 42 -9.10 -22.50 -9.22
N GLU A 43 -9.70 -23.41 -8.44
CA GLU A 43 -9.01 -24.18 -7.39
C GLU A 43 -8.32 -25.44 -7.96
N THR A 44 -8.68 -25.85 -9.19
CA THR A 44 -8.02 -26.93 -9.91
C THR A 44 -6.66 -26.51 -10.47
N LYS A 45 -5.59 -27.14 -9.97
CA LYS A 45 -4.21 -26.82 -10.34
C LYS A 45 -3.82 -27.55 -11.63
N PHE A 46 -3.80 -26.81 -12.74
CA PHE A 46 -3.46 -27.32 -14.07
C PHE A 46 -1.98 -27.08 -14.42
N SER A 47 -1.22 -28.18 -14.46
CA SER A 47 0.21 -28.21 -14.82
C SER A 47 0.45 -28.87 -16.17
N ILE A 48 1.52 -28.46 -16.85
CA ILE A 48 1.93 -28.94 -18.18
C ILE A 48 3.42 -29.29 -18.09
N THR A 49 3.85 -30.36 -18.74
CA THR A 49 5.25 -30.78 -18.79
C THR A 49 5.55 -31.43 -20.15
N PRO A 50 6.53 -30.94 -20.94
CA PRO A 50 7.37 -29.76 -20.70
C PRO A 50 6.62 -28.41 -20.77
N GLU A 51 7.25 -27.33 -20.32
CA GLU A 51 6.68 -25.96 -20.35
C GLU A 51 6.81 -25.28 -21.73
N ILE A 52 7.87 -25.61 -22.48
CA ILE A 52 8.02 -25.31 -23.91
C ILE A 52 7.79 -26.62 -24.66
N ILE A 53 6.86 -26.62 -25.62
CA ILE A 53 6.44 -27.82 -26.35
C ILE A 53 6.93 -27.73 -27.80
N LEU A 54 7.76 -28.68 -28.19
CA LEU A 54 8.25 -28.82 -29.55
C LEU A 54 7.43 -29.86 -30.32
N GLU A 55 7.30 -29.64 -31.63
CA GLU A 55 6.68 -30.62 -32.53
C GLU A 55 7.41 -31.98 -32.43
N GLY A 56 6.64 -33.03 -32.12
CA GLY A 56 7.15 -34.38 -31.85
C GLY A 56 7.36 -34.73 -30.37
N ASP A 57 7.19 -33.79 -29.43
CA ASP A 57 7.31 -34.08 -28.00
C ASP A 57 6.17 -34.98 -27.47
N THR A 58 6.46 -35.69 -26.39
CA THR A 58 5.45 -36.30 -25.53
C THR A 58 5.09 -35.35 -24.40
N VAL A 59 3.89 -34.75 -24.50
CA VAL A 59 3.40 -33.73 -23.54
C VAL A 59 2.53 -34.40 -22.49
N THR A 60 2.71 -34.01 -21.23
CA THR A 60 1.85 -34.44 -20.13
C THR A 60 1.16 -33.26 -19.47
N LEU A 61 -0.17 -33.30 -19.49
CA LEU A 61 -1.08 -32.38 -18.83
C LEU A 61 -1.56 -33.05 -17.54
N MET A 62 -1.49 -32.34 -16.42
CA MET A 62 -1.91 -32.88 -15.13
C MET A 62 -2.77 -31.87 -14.37
N CYS A 63 -3.99 -32.28 -14.07
CA CYS A 63 -4.95 -31.54 -13.27
C CYS A 63 -5.04 -32.17 -11.88
N GLU A 64 -4.84 -31.36 -10.85
CA GLU A 64 -4.89 -31.73 -9.43
C GLU A 64 -5.99 -30.93 -8.73
N ASN A 65 -6.83 -31.60 -7.94
CA ASN A 65 -7.91 -30.98 -7.17
C ASN A 65 -7.97 -31.55 -5.73
N GLU A 66 -8.33 -30.71 -4.76
CA GLU A 66 -8.51 -31.11 -3.34
C GLU A 66 -9.87 -31.80 -3.07
N VAL A 67 -10.49 -32.34 -4.12
CA VAL A 67 -11.82 -32.95 -4.10
C VAL A 67 -11.75 -34.39 -4.60
N LEU A 68 -12.35 -35.31 -3.84
CA LEU A 68 -12.42 -36.74 -4.13
C LEU A 68 -13.44 -37.06 -5.23
N SER A 69 -13.06 -36.94 -6.49
CA SER A 69 -13.82 -37.52 -7.62
C SER A 69 -12.95 -38.42 -8.50
N SER A 70 -13.53 -39.56 -8.93
CA SER A 70 -12.97 -40.46 -9.94
C SER A 70 -13.49 -40.18 -11.36
N ASN A 71 -14.48 -39.30 -11.52
CA ASN A 71 -15.09 -39.00 -12.82
C ASN A 71 -14.47 -37.72 -13.40
N VAL A 72 -13.61 -37.88 -14.42
CA VAL A 72 -12.84 -36.80 -15.02
C VAL A 72 -12.89 -36.89 -16.54
N SER A 73 -13.30 -35.81 -17.20
CA SER A 73 -13.22 -35.66 -18.66
C SER A 73 -12.17 -34.61 -19.06
N TRP A 74 -11.60 -34.83 -20.23
CA TRP A 74 -10.66 -33.92 -20.88
C TRP A 74 -11.26 -33.52 -22.23
N GLN A 75 -11.28 -32.23 -22.54
CA GLN A 75 -11.90 -31.69 -23.76
C GLN A 75 -10.92 -30.76 -24.48
N HIS A 76 -10.79 -30.89 -25.80
CA HIS A 76 -10.03 -29.95 -26.62
C HIS A 76 -11.01 -28.98 -27.30
N VAL A 77 -10.92 -27.70 -26.95
CA VAL A 77 -11.97 -26.68 -27.19
C VAL A 77 -12.23 -26.47 -28.68
N GLU A 78 -11.18 -26.38 -29.48
CA GLU A 78 -11.28 -26.06 -30.91
C GLU A 78 -11.86 -27.23 -31.73
N THR A 79 -11.69 -28.46 -31.27
CA THR A 79 -12.36 -29.64 -31.83
C THR A 79 -13.74 -29.91 -31.24
N GLY A 80 -14.06 -29.34 -30.07
CA GLY A 80 -15.34 -29.49 -29.37
C GLY A 80 -15.62 -30.84 -28.70
N PHE A 81 -14.84 -31.89 -28.98
CA PHE A 81 -15.05 -33.24 -28.46
C PHE A 81 -14.24 -33.57 -27.20
N ASP A 82 -14.78 -34.48 -26.37
CA ASP A 82 -14.06 -35.07 -25.24
C ASP A 82 -13.01 -36.08 -25.73
N ILE A 83 -11.79 -35.94 -25.22
CA ILE A 83 -10.63 -36.77 -25.52
C ILE A 83 -10.80 -38.12 -24.83
N GLN A 84 -10.61 -39.20 -25.59
CA GLN A 84 -10.71 -40.59 -25.13
C GLN A 84 -9.38 -41.32 -25.28
N ASN A 85 -9.19 -42.40 -24.51
CA ASN A 85 -7.99 -43.22 -24.55
C ASN A 85 -7.77 -43.85 -25.93
N SER A 86 -6.57 -43.68 -26.47
CA SER A 86 -6.15 -44.13 -27.79
C SER A 86 -4.64 -44.42 -27.81
N SER A 87 -4.08 -44.79 -28.97
CA SER A 87 -2.62 -44.93 -29.14
C SER A 87 -1.85 -43.60 -29.04
N ARG A 88 -2.55 -42.46 -29.15
CA ARG A 88 -1.94 -41.11 -29.11
C ARG A 88 -2.23 -40.35 -27.82
N PHE A 89 -3.40 -40.58 -27.22
CA PHE A 89 -3.87 -39.92 -25.99
C PHE A 89 -4.06 -40.94 -24.88
N SER A 90 -3.38 -40.75 -23.74
CA SER A 90 -3.47 -41.63 -22.57
C SER A 90 -3.88 -40.85 -21.33
N ILE A 91 -5.06 -41.15 -20.80
CA ILE A 91 -5.68 -40.54 -19.62
C ILE A 91 -5.61 -41.55 -18.47
N TYR A 92 -5.03 -41.11 -17.36
CA TYR A 92 -4.90 -41.87 -16.13
C TYR A 92 -5.29 -41.00 -14.92
N THR A 93 -6.29 -41.45 -14.15
CA THR A 93 -6.80 -40.74 -12.97
C THR A 93 -6.61 -41.59 -11.72
N TYR A 94 -6.10 -40.98 -10.64
CA TYR A 94 -5.85 -41.64 -9.37
C TYR A 94 -6.00 -40.66 -8.20
N VAL A 95 -6.26 -41.21 -7.01
CA VAL A 95 -6.43 -40.43 -5.77
C VAL A 95 -5.15 -40.50 -4.94
N LEU A 96 -4.62 -39.35 -4.54
CA LEU A 96 -3.45 -39.24 -3.68
C LEU A 96 -3.89 -38.96 -2.23
N ASN A 97 -3.29 -39.67 -1.27
CA ASN A 97 -3.49 -39.50 0.17
C ASN A 97 -4.96 -39.52 0.66
N ASN A 98 -5.86 -40.12 -0.12
CA ASN A 98 -7.30 -40.18 0.17
C ASN A 98 -7.96 -38.80 0.35
N MET A 99 -7.40 -37.74 -0.26
CA MET A 99 -7.94 -36.38 -0.20
C MET A 99 -7.86 -35.60 -1.53
N THR A 100 -6.86 -35.85 -2.39
CA THR A 100 -6.72 -35.14 -3.67
C THR A 100 -6.93 -36.08 -4.86
N SER A 101 -7.66 -35.63 -5.88
CA SER A 101 -7.79 -36.34 -7.15
C SER A 101 -6.84 -35.75 -8.17
N VAL A 102 -6.09 -36.61 -8.85
CA VAL A 102 -5.10 -36.25 -9.87
C VAL A 102 -5.44 -36.98 -11.16
N SER A 103 -5.70 -36.22 -12.22
CA SER A 103 -5.87 -36.76 -13.57
C SER A 103 -4.72 -36.29 -14.46
N ARG A 104 -4.15 -37.23 -15.21
CA ARG A 104 -3.04 -37.03 -16.13
C ARG A 104 -3.47 -37.41 -17.54
N LEU A 105 -3.38 -36.47 -18.47
CA LEU A 105 -3.50 -36.70 -19.91
C LEU A 105 -2.10 -36.59 -20.54
N THR A 106 -1.60 -37.67 -21.11
CA THR A 106 -0.36 -37.71 -21.89
C THR A 106 -0.68 -37.79 -23.38
N ILE A 107 -0.10 -36.88 -24.16
CA ILE A 107 -0.20 -36.77 -25.61
C ILE A 107 1.14 -37.21 -26.20
N TYR A 108 1.14 -38.26 -27.01
CA TYR A 108 2.35 -38.74 -27.69
C TYR A 108 2.48 -38.14 -29.09
N ASN A 109 3.69 -37.67 -29.44
CA ASN A 109 4.02 -37.12 -30.76
C ASN A 109 3.07 -35.97 -31.15
N ILE A 110 3.13 -34.88 -30.39
CA ILE A 110 2.27 -33.69 -30.59
C ILE A 110 2.62 -32.95 -31.88
N THR A 111 1.61 -32.48 -32.61
CA THR A 111 1.74 -31.75 -33.87
C THR A 111 1.15 -30.35 -33.75
N GLN A 112 1.40 -29.49 -34.75
CA GLN A 112 0.91 -28.11 -34.72
C GLN A 112 -0.62 -28.00 -34.74
N ASP A 113 -1.33 -29.03 -35.22
CA ASP A 113 -2.81 -29.14 -35.17
C ASP A 113 -3.37 -29.42 -33.75
N ASP A 114 -2.54 -29.81 -32.79
CA ASP A 114 -2.92 -29.99 -31.38
C ASP A 114 -2.65 -28.73 -30.53
N ALA A 115 -2.23 -27.62 -31.14
CA ALA A 115 -2.01 -26.36 -30.46
C ALA A 115 -3.34 -25.61 -30.25
N GLY A 116 -3.86 -25.67 -29.02
CA GLY A 116 -5.18 -25.12 -28.70
C GLY A 116 -5.48 -25.07 -27.20
N GLU A 117 -6.71 -24.70 -26.84
CA GLU A 117 -7.17 -24.71 -25.45
C GLU A 117 -7.69 -26.10 -25.01
N TYR A 118 -7.15 -26.60 -23.90
CA TYR A 118 -7.54 -27.85 -23.25
C TYR A 118 -8.26 -27.56 -21.93
N ILE A 119 -9.39 -28.24 -21.70
CA ILE A 119 -10.16 -28.18 -20.46
C ILE A 119 -10.10 -29.55 -19.77
N CYS A 120 -9.79 -29.56 -18.48
CA CYS A 120 -10.01 -30.71 -17.62
C CYS A 120 -11.22 -30.43 -16.72
N LYS A 121 -12.19 -31.33 -16.69
CA LYS A 121 -13.40 -31.24 -15.83
C LYS A 121 -13.46 -32.46 -14.90
N LEU A 122 -13.48 -32.22 -13.61
CA LEU A 122 -13.74 -33.21 -12.57
C LEU A 122 -15.17 -32.99 -12.06
N THR A 123 -16.06 -33.96 -12.28
CA THR A 123 -17.46 -33.86 -11.85
C THR A 123 -17.64 -34.59 -10.52
N LEU A 124 -18.20 -33.92 -9.52
CA LEU A 124 -18.65 -34.53 -8.26
C LEU A 124 -20.14 -34.21 -8.06
N ASP A 125 -20.98 -35.23 -8.11
CA ASP A 125 -22.45 -35.12 -8.15
C ASP A 125 -22.93 -34.12 -9.21
N ILE A 126 -23.36 -32.93 -8.79
CA ILE A 126 -23.87 -31.84 -9.64
C ILE A 126 -22.86 -30.70 -9.86
N PHE A 127 -21.67 -30.79 -9.26
CA PHE A 127 -20.64 -29.75 -9.31
C PHE A 127 -19.53 -30.14 -10.28
N GLU A 128 -19.24 -29.27 -11.24
CA GLU A 128 -18.12 -29.43 -12.17
C GLU A 128 -16.97 -28.51 -11.75
N TYR A 129 -15.84 -29.09 -11.37
CA TYR A 129 -14.60 -28.39 -11.09
C TYR A 129 -13.71 -28.49 -12.31
N GLY A 130 -13.30 -27.37 -12.91
CA GLY A 130 -12.48 -27.44 -14.11
C GLY A 130 -11.62 -26.22 -14.33
N SER A 131 -10.47 -26.46 -14.96
CA SER A 131 -9.53 -25.44 -15.39
C SER A 131 -9.21 -25.65 -16.86
N ARG A 132 -9.03 -24.52 -17.55
CA ARG A 132 -8.66 -24.43 -18.96
C ARG A 132 -7.23 -23.94 -19.08
N LYS A 133 -6.48 -24.46 -20.03
CA LYS A 133 -5.13 -24.00 -20.33
C LYS A 133 -4.81 -24.17 -21.80
N LYS A 134 -4.26 -23.12 -22.41
CA LYS A 134 -3.82 -23.14 -23.79
C LYS A 134 -2.43 -23.77 -23.91
N ILE A 135 -2.23 -24.51 -24.99
CA ILE A 135 -0.97 -25.09 -25.44
C ILE A 135 -0.59 -24.42 -26.77
N ASP A 136 0.65 -23.97 -26.88
CA ASP A 136 1.25 -23.53 -28.13
C ASP A 136 2.38 -24.49 -28.49
N VAL A 137 2.35 -25.06 -29.70
CA VAL A 137 3.35 -26.02 -30.21
C VAL A 137 4.28 -25.30 -31.18
N THR A 138 5.59 -25.48 -31.04
CA THR A 138 6.61 -24.79 -31.86
C THR A 138 7.44 -25.77 -32.67
N SER A 139 7.68 -25.46 -33.95
CA SER A 139 8.49 -26.31 -34.84
C SER A 139 10.01 -26.06 -34.66
N ILE A 140 10.82 -27.10 -34.85
CA ILE A 140 12.27 -27.04 -34.61
C ILE A 140 13.00 -26.48 -35.84
N GLN A 141 13.57 -25.28 -35.73
CA GLN A 141 14.48 -24.71 -36.73
C GLN A 141 15.95 -24.83 -36.32
N ILE A 142 16.75 -25.40 -37.22
CA ILE A 142 18.20 -25.60 -37.07
C ILE A 142 18.92 -24.94 -38.25
N TRP A 143 19.88 -24.09 -37.93
CA TRP A 143 20.83 -23.52 -38.87
C TRP A 143 22.16 -24.27 -38.79
N ALA A 144 22.81 -24.40 -39.94
CA ALA A 144 24.06 -25.12 -40.09
C ALA A 144 24.94 -24.41 -41.13
N ASN A 145 26.23 -24.73 -41.17
CA ASN A 145 27.14 -24.17 -42.17
C ASN A 145 26.67 -24.50 -43.60
N GLU A 146 26.92 -23.59 -44.54
CA GLU A 146 26.71 -23.82 -45.97
C GLU A 146 27.65 -24.92 -46.52
N ASP A 147 27.31 -25.52 -47.67
CA ASP A 147 28.07 -26.63 -48.27
C ASP A 147 29.56 -26.26 -48.49
N MET A 148 30.47 -26.97 -47.80
CA MET A 148 31.90 -26.61 -47.73
C MET A 148 32.79 -27.47 -48.64
N LYS A 149 33.93 -26.90 -49.05
CA LYS A 149 35.03 -27.62 -49.72
C LYS A 149 36.25 -27.65 -48.81
N VAL A 150 36.81 -28.82 -48.56
CA VAL A 150 37.92 -29.04 -47.61
C VAL A 150 39.11 -29.64 -48.35
N MET A 151 40.28 -29.01 -48.18
CA MET A 151 41.56 -29.53 -48.67
C MET A 151 42.11 -30.54 -47.66
N CYS A 152 42.61 -31.69 -48.12
CA CYS A 152 43.15 -32.72 -47.22
C CYS A 152 44.62 -32.47 -46.86
N ASP A 153 44.88 -31.36 -46.17
CA ASP A 153 46.20 -30.87 -45.76
C ASP A 153 46.52 -31.10 -44.26
N SER A 154 45.65 -31.83 -43.55
CA SER A 154 45.67 -32.06 -42.09
C SER A 154 45.33 -30.85 -41.21
N ASN A 155 44.79 -29.75 -41.74
CA ASN A 155 44.25 -28.68 -40.91
C ASN A 155 42.88 -29.09 -40.28
N PRO A 156 42.62 -28.75 -39.00
CA PRO A 156 41.34 -29.02 -38.35
C PRO A 156 40.25 -28.04 -38.83
N MET A 157 39.08 -28.58 -39.17
CA MET A 157 37.93 -27.83 -39.68
C MET A 157 36.69 -28.11 -38.85
N SER A 158 36.11 -27.09 -38.21
CA SER A 158 34.91 -27.24 -37.38
C SER A 158 33.62 -26.97 -38.16
N LEU A 159 32.73 -27.96 -38.24
CA LEU A 159 31.33 -27.77 -38.60
C LEU A 159 30.55 -27.25 -37.38
N SER A 160 29.54 -26.40 -37.61
CA SER A 160 28.64 -25.95 -36.56
C SER A 160 27.17 -26.11 -36.98
N CYS A 161 26.35 -26.55 -36.03
CA CYS A 161 24.89 -26.46 -36.09
C CYS A 161 24.36 -25.76 -34.85
N CYS A 162 23.39 -24.87 -35.02
CA CYS A 162 22.77 -24.09 -33.95
C CYS A 162 21.24 -24.15 -34.07
N SER A 163 20.56 -24.31 -32.94
CA SER A 163 19.11 -24.11 -32.86
C SER A 163 18.78 -22.62 -32.70
N GLU A 164 17.70 -22.16 -33.35
CA GLU A 164 17.15 -20.81 -33.14
C GLU A 164 16.67 -20.60 -31.70
N MET A 165 16.16 -21.65 -31.05
CA MET A 165 15.53 -21.58 -29.73
C MET A 165 16.42 -22.12 -28.62
N THR A 166 16.25 -21.54 -27.43
CA THR A 166 17.01 -21.92 -26.23
C THR A 166 16.22 -22.99 -25.46
N ALA A 167 16.31 -24.24 -25.91
CA ALA A 167 15.62 -25.39 -25.30
C ALA A 167 16.61 -26.35 -24.58
N ASN A 168 16.10 -27.14 -23.63
CA ASN A 168 16.88 -28.19 -22.95
C ASN A 168 17.00 -29.43 -23.86
N TRP A 169 17.91 -29.36 -24.83
CA TRP A 169 18.31 -30.51 -25.65
C TRP A 169 18.98 -31.58 -24.78
N SER A 170 18.52 -32.83 -24.87
CA SER A 170 19.09 -33.92 -24.09
C SER A 170 20.38 -34.45 -24.69
N GLN A 171 20.47 -34.46 -26.03
CA GLN A 171 21.63 -34.91 -26.79
C GLN A 171 21.61 -34.28 -28.19
N VAL A 172 22.80 -34.03 -28.75
CA VAL A 172 22.98 -33.70 -30.16
C VAL A 172 23.84 -34.79 -30.79
N GLU A 173 23.30 -35.48 -31.80
CA GLU A 173 24.01 -36.54 -32.52
C GLU A 173 24.51 -36.05 -33.87
N TRP A 174 25.73 -36.45 -34.24
CA TRP A 174 26.28 -36.23 -35.57
C TRP A 174 26.36 -37.56 -36.32
N LYS A 175 25.67 -37.65 -37.46
CA LYS A 175 25.61 -38.83 -38.33
C LYS A 175 26.33 -38.53 -39.64
N GLN A 176 27.09 -39.49 -40.14
CA GLN A 176 27.88 -39.37 -41.37
C GLN A 176 27.36 -40.35 -42.43
N GLN A 177 27.10 -39.85 -43.63
CA GLN A 177 26.64 -40.66 -44.76
C GLN A 177 27.43 -40.32 -46.02
N GLY A 178 28.21 -41.29 -46.51
CA GLY A 178 29.07 -41.13 -47.69
C GLY A 178 30.03 -42.32 -47.87
N SER A 179 30.74 -42.35 -48.99
CA SER A 179 31.67 -43.43 -49.35
C SER A 179 33.05 -43.35 -48.65
N VAL A 180 33.28 -42.33 -47.84
CA VAL A 180 34.51 -42.12 -47.06
C VAL A 180 34.12 -41.74 -45.62
N SER A 181 34.66 -42.45 -44.65
CA SER A 181 34.49 -42.17 -43.21
C SER A 181 35.69 -41.39 -42.67
N ILE A 182 35.43 -40.14 -42.26
CA ILE A 182 36.41 -39.26 -41.61
C ILE A 182 35.82 -38.89 -40.25
N PRO A 183 36.21 -39.57 -39.16
CA PRO A 183 35.67 -39.29 -37.84
C PRO A 183 36.15 -37.92 -37.35
N GLY A 184 35.23 -37.15 -36.77
CA GLY A 184 35.51 -35.93 -36.03
C GLY A 184 35.23 -36.08 -34.53
N SER A 185 35.70 -35.12 -33.74
CA SER A 185 35.39 -35.00 -32.31
C SER A 185 34.43 -33.82 -32.07
N PRO A 186 33.33 -34.02 -31.31
CA PRO A 186 32.50 -32.91 -30.86
C PRO A 186 33.26 -32.10 -29.81
N GLU A 187 33.26 -30.77 -29.96
CA GLU A 187 33.84 -29.84 -28.98
C GLU A 187 32.78 -29.44 -27.94
N THR A 188 33.16 -29.41 -26.65
CA THR A 188 32.31 -28.91 -25.57
C THR A 188 32.33 -27.38 -25.57
N ASP A 189 31.43 -26.78 -26.36
CA ASP A 189 31.28 -25.32 -26.44
C ASP A 189 30.53 -24.75 -25.23
N THR A 190 30.60 -23.43 -25.04
CA THR A 190 30.06 -22.69 -23.88
C THR A 190 28.63 -22.19 -24.06
N ASP A 191 28.05 -22.29 -25.26
CA ASP A 191 26.64 -21.97 -25.54
C ASP A 191 25.83 -23.24 -25.81
N PRO A 192 24.82 -23.59 -24.99
CA PRO A 192 24.03 -24.82 -25.13
C PRO A 192 23.13 -24.87 -26.37
N ARG A 193 23.06 -23.79 -27.18
CA ARG A 193 22.29 -23.75 -28.43
C ARG A 193 23.02 -24.30 -29.64
N CYS A 194 24.34 -24.43 -29.57
CA CYS A 194 25.18 -24.79 -30.71
C CYS A 194 26.04 -26.03 -30.40
N SER A 195 26.18 -26.90 -31.40
CA SER A 195 27.11 -28.04 -31.37
C SER A 195 28.17 -27.84 -32.45
N ARG A 196 29.44 -28.02 -32.07
CA ARG A 196 30.60 -27.98 -32.98
C ARG A 196 31.20 -29.36 -33.14
N TYR A 197 31.52 -29.73 -34.38
CA TYR A 197 32.09 -31.03 -34.74
C TYR A 197 33.33 -30.82 -35.60
N THR A 198 34.50 -31.13 -35.05
CA THR A 198 35.79 -30.84 -35.69
C THR A 198 36.32 -32.05 -36.44
N LEU A 199 36.47 -31.89 -37.75
CA LEU A 199 36.99 -32.86 -38.70
C LEU A 199 38.47 -32.60 -38.97
N MET A 200 39.26 -33.64 -39.18
CA MET A 200 40.66 -33.53 -39.62
C MET A 200 40.94 -34.59 -40.69
N ALA A 201 41.14 -34.13 -41.94
CA ALA A 201 41.35 -35.00 -43.09
C ALA A 201 42.83 -35.02 -43.51
N ASN A 202 43.46 -36.20 -43.46
CA ASN A 202 44.88 -36.37 -43.77
C ASN A 202 45.10 -36.78 -45.23
N GLY A 203 46.26 -36.45 -45.81
CA GLY A 203 46.55 -36.69 -47.24
C GLY A 203 46.47 -38.15 -47.69
N THR A 204 46.67 -39.11 -46.78
CA THR A 204 46.50 -40.55 -47.03
C THR A 204 45.04 -41.00 -47.16
N GLN A 205 44.08 -40.20 -46.66
CA GLN A 205 42.64 -40.47 -46.72
C GLN A 205 41.98 -39.88 -47.99
N CYS A 206 42.69 -39.03 -48.73
CA CYS A 206 42.20 -38.37 -49.95
C CYS A 206 43.13 -38.58 -51.16
N PRO A 207 43.31 -39.82 -51.66
CA PRO A 207 44.09 -40.06 -52.87
C PRO A 207 43.47 -39.37 -54.08
N SER A 208 44.28 -39.00 -55.07
CA SER A 208 43.89 -38.17 -56.22
C SER A 208 42.82 -38.76 -57.16
N ARG A 209 42.42 -40.03 -56.97
CA ARG A 209 41.22 -40.63 -57.62
C ARG A 209 39.89 -40.34 -56.92
N LEU A 210 39.91 -39.80 -55.70
CA LEU A 210 38.72 -39.47 -54.88
C LEU A 210 38.55 -37.96 -54.64
N SER A 211 39.33 -37.13 -55.35
CA SER A 211 39.20 -35.67 -55.29
C SER A 211 37.85 -35.23 -55.88
N GLY A 212 37.06 -34.49 -55.10
CA GLY A 212 35.68 -34.11 -55.44
C GLY A 212 34.60 -35.00 -54.82
N THR A 213 34.94 -35.95 -53.94
CA THR A 213 33.93 -36.77 -53.25
C THR A 213 33.20 -35.94 -52.19
N THR A 214 31.87 -35.91 -52.25
CA THR A 214 31.00 -35.25 -51.26
C THR A 214 30.50 -36.24 -50.21
N VAL A 215 30.60 -35.87 -48.93
CA VAL A 215 30.08 -36.60 -47.77
C VAL A 215 29.05 -35.72 -47.08
N ILE A 216 27.94 -36.31 -46.62
CA ILE A 216 26.89 -35.62 -45.89
C ILE A 216 27.09 -35.86 -44.39
N TYR A 217 27.10 -34.79 -43.61
CA TYR A 217 27.10 -34.81 -42.15
C TYR A 217 25.78 -34.22 -41.66
N THR A 218 24.99 -35.03 -40.98
CA THR A 218 23.69 -34.66 -40.41
C THR A 218 23.86 -34.39 -38.92
N CYS A 219 23.47 -33.21 -38.46
CA CYS A 219 23.32 -32.91 -37.03
C CYS A 219 21.85 -33.11 -36.63
N GLU A 220 21.59 -33.90 -35.59
CA GLU A 220 20.25 -34.20 -35.06
C GLU A 220 20.18 -33.75 -33.59
N PHE A 221 19.29 -32.79 -33.30
CA PHE A 221 19.00 -32.32 -31.95
C PHE A 221 17.80 -33.09 -31.40
N ILE A 222 17.98 -33.70 -30.22
CA ILE A 222 16.97 -34.54 -29.56
C ILE A 222 16.54 -33.84 -28.27
N SER A 223 15.24 -33.59 -28.10
CA SER A 223 14.68 -33.02 -26.87
C SER A 223 14.63 -34.08 -25.76
N ALA A 224 14.61 -33.64 -24.50
CA ALA A 224 14.38 -34.53 -23.36
C ALA A 224 12.99 -35.21 -23.34
N HIS A 225 12.06 -34.81 -24.22
CA HIS A 225 10.68 -35.29 -24.28
C HIS A 225 10.29 -35.96 -25.61
N GLY A 226 11.26 -36.14 -26.53
CA GLY A 226 11.15 -37.01 -27.70
C GLY A 226 11.17 -36.32 -29.07
N ALA A 227 10.95 -35.01 -29.14
CA ALA A 227 11.04 -34.25 -30.38
C ALA A 227 12.46 -34.30 -30.99
N ARG A 228 12.53 -34.30 -32.32
CA ARG A 228 13.79 -34.37 -33.08
C ARG A 228 13.78 -33.40 -34.25
N GLY A 229 14.84 -32.61 -34.36
CA GLY A 229 15.12 -31.82 -35.57
C GLY A 229 16.48 -32.20 -36.12
N SER A 230 16.62 -32.28 -37.45
CA SER A 230 17.89 -32.60 -38.10
C SER A 230 18.21 -31.69 -39.28
N LYS A 231 19.50 -31.43 -39.51
CA LYS A 231 19.99 -30.65 -40.65
C LYS A 231 21.23 -31.30 -41.28
N ASP A 232 21.24 -31.36 -42.60
CA ASP A 232 22.34 -31.92 -43.40
C ASP A 232 23.32 -30.83 -43.86
N ILE A 233 24.61 -31.11 -43.76
CA ILE A 233 25.73 -30.30 -44.31
C ILE A 233 26.49 -31.16 -45.32
N LYS A 234 26.74 -30.66 -46.53
CA LYS A 234 27.57 -31.38 -47.51
C LYS A 234 29.00 -30.86 -47.49
N VAL A 235 29.96 -31.78 -47.35
CA VAL A 235 31.39 -31.46 -47.32
C VAL A 235 32.08 -32.21 -48.45
N THR A 236 32.77 -31.47 -49.33
CA THR A 236 33.46 -32.03 -50.50
C THR A 236 34.97 -31.96 -50.33
N PHE A 237 35.66 -33.10 -50.43
CA PHE A 237 37.09 -33.22 -50.15
C PHE A 237 37.95 -33.10 -51.41
N ILE A 238 39.07 -32.36 -51.32
CA ILE A 238 39.98 -32.05 -52.43
C ILE A 238 41.41 -32.49 -52.05
N SER A 239 42.07 -33.24 -52.95
CA SER A 239 43.44 -33.72 -52.76
C SER A 239 44.50 -32.64 -53.04
N VAL A 240 45.52 -32.54 -52.20
CA VAL A 240 46.70 -31.69 -52.42
C VAL A 240 47.59 -32.29 -53.52
N GLY A 241 48.02 -31.48 -54.49
CA GLY A 241 48.90 -31.89 -55.60
C GLY A 241 50.04 -30.88 -55.80
N ASP A 242 51.21 -31.38 -56.23
CA ASP A 242 52.46 -30.63 -56.25
C ASP A 242 52.54 -29.48 -57.27
N ASN A 243 53.15 -28.38 -56.81
CA ASN A 243 53.76 -27.24 -57.52
C ASN A 243 53.72 -27.19 -59.07
N SER A 244 53.28 -26.05 -59.64
CA SER A 244 54.16 -25.25 -60.53
C SER A 244 53.71 -23.81 -60.83
N SER A 245 54.72 -22.92 -60.90
CA SER A 245 54.84 -21.70 -61.74
C SER A 245 54.24 -20.33 -61.34
N HIS A 246 55.17 -19.37 -61.17
CA HIS A 246 55.16 -17.96 -61.66
C HIS A 246 54.12 -16.95 -61.11
N LYS A 247 54.41 -15.65 -60.93
CA LYS A 247 55.63 -14.79 -61.02
C LYS A 247 55.27 -13.44 -60.33
N GLY A 248 56.20 -12.72 -59.69
CA GLY A 248 55.85 -11.38 -59.14
C GLY A 248 56.84 -10.65 -58.21
N GLU A 249 58.09 -10.47 -58.66
CA GLU A 249 59.08 -9.41 -58.31
C GLU A 249 59.37 -8.91 -56.87
N VAL A 250 60.55 -8.28 -56.76
CA VAL A 250 61.33 -8.02 -55.53
C VAL A 250 61.53 -6.51 -55.32
N ARG A 251 61.52 -6.04 -54.06
CA ARG A 251 62.39 -4.98 -53.43
C ARG A 251 61.66 -4.27 -52.26
N GLU A 252 62.28 -3.82 -51.17
CA GLU A 252 63.62 -4.00 -50.57
C GLU A 252 63.62 -3.42 -49.11
N PHE A 253 64.74 -3.57 -48.39
CA PHE A 253 65.14 -2.98 -47.08
C PHE A 253 64.81 -3.72 -45.74
N PRO A 254 65.72 -3.64 -44.73
CA PRO A 254 65.87 -4.69 -43.72
C PRO A 254 65.68 -4.24 -42.25
N ARG A 255 65.85 -5.19 -41.33
CA ARG A 255 65.95 -5.00 -39.86
C ARG A 255 67.14 -4.11 -39.47
N HIS A 256 67.00 -3.38 -38.36
CA HIS A 256 68.04 -3.37 -37.32
C HIS A 256 67.47 -3.17 -35.90
N VAL A 257 68.28 -3.60 -34.93
CA VAL A 257 68.11 -3.54 -33.48
C VAL A 257 68.75 -2.26 -32.93
N MET A 258 68.27 -1.68 -31.82
CA MET A 258 69.16 -1.05 -30.83
C MET A 258 68.55 -0.84 -29.44
N GLU A 259 69.45 -0.68 -28.47
CA GLU A 259 69.22 -0.50 -27.03
C GLU A 259 69.07 0.98 -26.61
N MET A 260 68.91 1.14 -25.29
CA MET A 260 68.96 2.37 -24.48
C MET A 260 69.91 3.49 -24.94
N GLY A 261 69.44 4.72 -24.77
CA GLY A 261 70.26 5.93 -24.73
C GLY A 261 69.71 6.94 -23.71
N THR A 262 70.51 7.25 -22.69
CA THR A 262 70.28 8.35 -21.74
C THR A 262 70.57 9.70 -22.40
N VAL A 263 69.75 10.72 -22.11
CA VAL A 263 70.05 12.12 -22.45
C VAL A 263 69.81 13.00 -21.22
N GLN A 264 70.87 13.70 -20.80
CA GLN A 264 70.79 14.78 -19.81
C GLN A 264 70.14 16.02 -20.44
N SER A 265 69.42 16.80 -19.63
CA SER A 265 69.14 18.21 -19.93
C SER A 265 69.57 19.06 -18.75
N THR A 266 70.60 19.86 -18.98
CA THR A 266 71.07 20.93 -18.07
C THR A 266 70.75 22.26 -18.70
N THR A 267 70.00 23.11 -17.98
CA THR A 267 70.07 24.56 -18.17
C THR A 267 69.87 25.26 -16.84
N GLU A 268 70.94 25.83 -16.27
CA GLU A 268 70.78 26.94 -15.35
C GLU A 268 70.28 28.16 -16.14
N ASN A 269 69.36 28.92 -15.57
CA ASN A 269 69.50 30.37 -15.65
C ASN A 269 68.83 31.05 -14.45
N SER A 270 69.62 31.84 -13.74
CA SER A 270 69.18 32.68 -12.65
C SER A 270 68.37 33.88 -13.19
N LEU A 271 67.31 34.24 -12.47
CA LEU A 271 66.89 35.63 -12.41
C LEU A 271 66.50 35.94 -10.97
N GLU A 272 67.41 36.59 -10.26
CA GLU A 272 67.10 37.19 -8.97
C GLU A 272 65.98 38.24 -9.14
N THR A 273 64.96 38.16 -8.30
CA THR A 273 64.20 39.35 -7.94
C THR A 273 64.28 39.51 -6.43
N SER A 274 65.05 40.51 -6.01
CA SER A 274 65.14 40.90 -4.61
C SER A 274 63.79 41.41 -4.12
N LYS A 275 63.27 40.78 -3.07
CA LYS A 275 62.21 41.35 -2.23
C LYS A 275 62.61 41.24 -0.76
N ALA A 276 62.17 42.26 -0.01
CA ALA A 276 62.45 42.49 1.40
C ALA A 276 62.08 41.28 2.29
N PRO A 277 62.59 41.22 3.55
CA PRO A 277 62.18 40.19 4.50
C PRO A 277 60.68 40.27 4.81
N GLU A 278 59.89 39.47 4.10
CA GLU A 278 58.47 39.24 4.43
C GLU A 278 58.39 38.35 5.68
N GLN A 279 57.57 38.76 6.65
CA GLN A 279 57.38 38.01 7.90
C GLN A 279 56.72 36.66 7.62
N GLN A 280 57.50 35.59 7.62
CA GLN A 280 57.02 34.22 7.45
C GLN A 280 56.60 33.66 8.83
N ALA A 281 55.37 33.16 8.93
CA ALA A 281 54.80 32.64 10.18
C ALA A 281 55.44 31.28 10.55
N ASN A 282 55.81 31.10 11.80
CA ASN A 282 56.43 29.85 12.25
C ASN A 282 55.35 28.77 12.48
N LEU A 283 55.37 27.74 11.63
CA LEU A 283 54.39 26.64 11.68
C LEU A 283 54.94 25.44 12.46
N LYS A 284 54.20 24.97 13.46
CA LYS A 284 54.52 23.75 14.23
C LYS A 284 53.47 22.66 14.03
N ILE A 285 53.90 21.44 13.72
CA ILE A 285 53.02 20.26 13.63
C ILE A 285 53.22 19.33 14.85
N THR A 286 52.12 18.76 15.36
CA THR A 286 52.10 17.72 16.41
C THR A 286 50.96 16.71 16.16
N PRO A 287 51.04 15.45 16.64
CA PRO A 287 52.14 14.80 17.37
C PRO A 287 53.23 14.23 16.43
N ASP A 288 54.27 13.63 17.01
CA ASP A 288 55.43 13.12 16.28
C ASP A 288 56.04 11.87 16.96
N PRO A 289 56.28 10.74 16.26
CA PRO A 289 55.85 10.39 14.89
C PRO A 289 54.41 9.83 14.82
N ILE A 290 53.82 9.80 13.61
CA ILE A 290 52.47 9.24 13.37
C ILE A 290 52.59 7.95 12.53
N SER A 291 52.57 6.82 13.22
CA SER A 291 52.34 5.49 12.65
C SER A 291 51.01 4.96 13.21
N VAL A 292 50.11 4.57 12.32
CA VAL A 292 48.80 4.01 12.68
C VAL A 292 48.49 2.79 11.83
N SER A 293 47.62 1.91 12.32
CA SER A 293 47.05 0.83 11.51
C SER A 293 45.74 1.27 10.87
N GLU A 294 45.41 0.67 9.73
CA GLU A 294 44.14 0.84 9.03
C GLU A 294 42.95 0.60 9.99
N GLY A 295 41.98 1.52 9.98
CA GLY A 295 40.85 1.54 10.91
C GLY A 295 41.03 2.42 12.16
N GLN A 296 42.25 2.79 12.54
CA GLN A 296 42.50 3.66 13.70
C GLN A 296 42.29 5.15 13.36
N SER A 297 41.95 5.97 14.37
CA SER A 297 41.87 7.42 14.23
C SER A 297 43.22 8.09 14.42
N PHE A 298 43.52 9.13 13.65
CA PHE A 298 44.66 10.02 13.89
C PHE A 298 44.27 11.49 13.73
N SER A 299 45.06 12.39 14.32
CA SER A 299 44.94 13.82 14.12
C SER A 299 46.29 14.47 13.92
N ILE A 300 46.36 15.40 12.96
CA ILE A 300 47.53 16.25 12.70
C ILE A 300 47.13 17.67 13.08
N LYS A 301 47.79 18.23 14.10
CA LYS A 301 47.59 19.60 14.55
C LYS A 301 48.70 20.49 13.98
N CYS A 302 48.32 21.49 13.19
CA CYS A 302 49.19 22.53 12.66
C CYS A 302 48.90 23.85 13.39
N ILE A 303 49.93 24.50 13.93
CA ILE A 303 49.84 25.72 14.74
C ILE A 303 50.62 26.83 14.05
N SER A 304 50.02 28.00 13.90
CA SER A 304 50.65 29.25 13.47
C SER A 304 50.69 30.24 14.64
N ASP A 305 51.80 30.97 14.74
CA ASP A 305 52.02 32.12 15.62
C ASP A 305 51.25 33.39 15.18
N MET A 306 50.60 33.38 14.01
CA MET A 306 49.84 34.52 13.49
C MET A 306 48.34 34.22 13.36
N SER A 307 47.50 35.19 13.75
CA SER A 307 46.03 35.07 13.72
C SER A 307 45.37 35.69 12.47
N ASN A 308 46.11 36.47 11.67
CA ASN A 308 45.62 37.30 10.56
C ASN A 308 45.69 36.64 9.17
N TYR A 309 45.35 35.35 9.07
CA TYR A 309 45.30 34.60 7.81
C TYR A 309 43.99 34.82 7.02
N ASP A 310 44.05 34.68 5.69
CA ASP A 310 42.89 34.74 4.78
C ASP A 310 42.28 33.35 4.52
N GLU A 311 43.09 32.34 4.20
CA GLU A 311 42.67 30.94 3.98
C GLU A 311 43.62 29.96 4.67
N VAL A 312 43.10 28.81 5.12
CA VAL A 312 43.90 27.66 5.56
C VAL A 312 43.36 26.41 4.90
N TYR A 313 44.26 25.63 4.30
CA TYR A 313 43.93 24.36 3.67
C TYR A 313 45.06 23.35 3.81
N TRP A 314 44.71 22.08 3.56
CA TRP A 314 45.63 20.95 3.62
C TRP A 314 45.70 20.30 2.23
N ASN A 315 46.91 20.06 1.74
CA ASN A 315 47.14 19.32 0.50
C ASN A 315 47.92 18.03 0.79
N THR A 316 47.77 17.01 -0.06
CA THR A 316 48.75 15.92 -0.15
C THR A 316 49.86 16.29 -1.13
N SER A 317 51.02 15.62 -1.07
CA SER A 317 52.07 15.77 -2.09
C SER A 317 51.66 15.29 -3.49
N ALA A 318 50.53 14.57 -3.62
CA ALA A 318 49.90 14.26 -4.90
C ALA A 318 49.03 15.42 -5.45
N GLY A 319 49.02 16.59 -4.80
CA GLY A 319 48.25 17.77 -5.20
C GLY A 319 46.78 17.77 -4.78
N ILE A 320 46.30 16.71 -4.11
CA ILE A 320 44.89 16.58 -3.70
C ILE A 320 44.62 17.53 -2.53
N LYS A 321 43.70 18.49 -2.72
CA LYS A 321 43.22 19.39 -1.66
C LYS A 321 42.23 18.66 -0.76
N ILE A 322 42.58 18.50 0.52
CA ILE A 322 41.73 17.84 1.51
C ILE A 322 40.50 18.71 1.81
N TYR A 323 39.33 18.07 1.91
CA TYR A 323 38.08 18.79 2.13
C TYR A 323 37.92 19.29 3.58
N LYS A 324 37.31 20.47 3.76
CA LYS A 324 37.16 21.16 5.05
C LYS A 324 36.44 20.34 6.14
N ARG A 325 35.63 19.33 5.78
CA ARG A 325 35.00 18.43 6.76
C ARG A 325 36.00 17.60 7.58
N PHE A 326 37.22 17.41 7.07
CA PHE A 326 38.28 16.66 7.75
C PHE A 326 39.13 17.52 8.68
N TYR A 327 39.10 18.85 8.58
CA TYR A 327 39.93 19.72 9.42
C TYR A 327 39.16 20.90 10.01
N THR A 328 39.40 21.16 11.30
CA THR A 328 38.82 22.32 12.00
C THR A 328 39.88 23.37 12.23
N THR A 329 39.58 24.64 11.90
CA THR A 329 40.49 25.76 12.15
C THR A 329 39.92 26.64 13.24
N ARG A 330 40.72 26.96 14.26
CA ARG A 330 40.37 27.87 15.36
C ARG A 330 41.34 29.04 15.39
N ARG A 331 40.82 30.23 15.68
CA ARG A 331 41.59 31.47 15.78
C ARG A 331 41.68 31.88 17.25
N TYR A 332 42.88 32.22 17.69
CA TYR A 332 43.17 32.82 18.99
C TYR A 332 43.64 34.26 18.79
N PRO A 333 43.69 35.11 19.84
CA PRO A 333 44.21 36.47 19.71
C PRO A 333 45.64 36.50 19.14
N ASN A 334 46.49 35.60 19.64
CA ASN A 334 47.94 35.55 19.38
C ASN A 334 48.36 34.31 18.56
N GLY A 335 47.50 33.81 17.67
CA GLY A 335 47.82 32.66 16.81
C GLY A 335 46.61 31.94 16.23
N ALA A 336 46.85 30.85 15.52
CA ALA A 336 45.81 30.03 14.90
C ALA A 336 46.18 28.54 14.92
N GLU A 337 45.20 27.65 15.05
CA GLU A 337 45.40 26.21 14.89
C GLU A 337 44.48 25.65 13.80
N SER A 338 45.00 24.71 13.01
CA SER A 338 44.21 23.85 12.12
C SER A 338 44.48 22.40 12.48
N VAL A 339 43.42 21.64 12.78
CA VAL A 339 43.52 20.25 13.20
C VAL A 339 42.82 19.36 12.18
N LEU A 340 43.61 18.67 11.35
CA LEU A 340 43.16 17.57 10.50
C LEU A 340 42.84 16.37 11.40
N THR A 341 41.62 15.83 11.32
CA THR A 341 41.15 14.71 12.15
C THR A 341 40.54 13.63 11.26
N VAL A 342 41.19 12.46 11.22
CA VAL A 342 40.73 11.29 10.48
C VAL A 342 40.22 10.27 11.48
N LYS A 343 38.91 9.98 11.46
CA LYS A 343 38.27 9.05 12.41
C LYS A 343 38.60 7.58 12.14
N THR A 344 38.89 7.24 10.89
CA THR A 344 39.15 5.87 10.44
C THR A 344 40.14 5.97 9.29
N SER A 345 41.41 5.63 9.55
CA SER A 345 42.45 5.59 8.53
C SER A 345 42.14 4.49 7.50
N THR A 346 42.52 4.76 6.25
CA THR A 346 42.61 3.77 5.17
C THR A 346 43.98 3.91 4.51
N ARG A 347 44.37 2.95 3.68
CA ARG A 347 45.66 2.98 2.95
C ARG A 347 45.88 4.23 2.12
N GLU A 348 44.81 4.87 1.63
CA GLU A 348 44.91 6.11 0.86
C GLU A 348 45.32 7.33 1.71
N TRP A 349 45.34 7.22 3.05
CA TRP A 349 45.89 8.24 3.96
C TRP A 349 47.40 8.06 4.22
N ASN A 350 48.06 7.13 3.55
CA ASN A 350 49.51 6.97 3.61
C ASN A 350 50.20 7.99 2.71
N GLY A 351 51.13 8.79 3.26
CA GLY A 351 51.89 9.79 2.52
C GLY A 351 52.11 11.09 3.28
N THR A 352 52.58 12.10 2.55
CA THR A 352 52.96 13.40 3.09
C THR A 352 51.85 14.43 2.91
N TYR A 353 51.53 15.13 4.01
CA TYR A 353 50.51 16.18 4.11
C TYR A 353 51.17 17.54 4.30
N HIS A 354 50.66 18.55 3.59
CA HIS A 354 51.12 19.93 3.64
C HIS A 354 50.02 20.81 4.25
N CYS A 355 50.30 21.36 5.44
CA CYS A 355 49.49 22.42 6.04
C CYS A 355 49.89 23.76 5.41
N ILE A 356 48.93 24.48 4.83
CA ILE A 356 49.19 25.75 4.12
C ILE A 356 48.33 26.86 4.73
N PHE A 357 49.00 27.88 5.26
CA PHE A 357 48.40 29.14 5.70
C PHE A 357 48.65 30.21 4.62
N ARG A 358 47.57 30.83 4.12
CA ARG A 358 47.63 31.90 3.13
C ARG A 358 47.33 33.26 3.76
N TYR A 359 48.18 34.22 3.45
CA TYR A 359 48.05 35.64 3.77
C TYR A 359 48.03 36.43 2.44
N LYS A 360 47.63 37.70 2.46
CA LYS A 360 47.31 38.47 1.24
C LYS A 360 48.34 38.36 0.10
N ASN A 361 49.63 38.43 0.42
CA ASN A 361 50.73 38.35 -0.55
C ASN A 361 51.72 37.18 -0.30
N SER A 362 51.57 36.43 0.79
CA SER A 362 52.55 35.40 1.21
C SER A 362 51.86 34.12 1.69
N TYR A 363 52.61 33.02 1.75
CA TYR A 363 52.10 31.75 2.25
C TYR A 363 53.16 31.05 3.12
N SER A 364 52.71 30.29 4.11
CA SER A 364 53.57 29.47 4.98
C SER A 364 53.13 28.01 4.85
N VAL A 365 54.08 27.10 4.67
CA VAL A 365 53.84 25.66 4.46
C VAL A 365 54.64 24.85 5.47
N MET A 366 54.02 23.81 6.03
CA MET A 366 54.72 22.78 6.80
C MET A 366 54.26 21.39 6.39
N ALA A 367 55.21 20.46 6.23
CA ALA A 367 54.96 19.10 5.76
C ALA A 367 54.99 18.07 6.90
N LYS A 368 54.20 17.00 6.78
CA LYS A 368 54.18 15.88 7.74
C LYS A 368 53.85 14.54 7.08
N ASP A 369 54.66 13.53 7.35
CA ASP A 369 54.43 12.17 6.89
C ASP A 369 53.49 11.41 7.83
N VAL A 370 52.58 10.63 7.24
CA VAL A 370 51.69 9.68 7.92
C VAL A 370 51.91 8.29 7.32
N THR A 371 52.20 7.32 8.18
CA THR A 371 52.36 5.92 7.77
C THR A 371 51.17 5.08 8.22
N VAL A 372 50.54 4.36 7.29
CA VAL A 372 49.37 3.51 7.55
C VAL A 372 49.70 2.04 7.32
N HIS A 373 49.75 1.25 8.39
CA HIS A 373 49.98 -0.20 8.33
C HIS A 373 48.69 -0.94 7.95
N PRO A 374 48.71 -1.87 6.96
CA PRO A 374 47.54 -2.67 6.61
C PRO A 374 46.99 -3.47 7.80
N LEU A 375 45.67 -3.44 7.95
CA LEU A 375 44.90 -4.22 8.92
C LEU A 375 43.45 -4.34 8.40
N PRO A 376 42.82 -5.52 8.39
CA PRO A 376 41.45 -5.62 7.90
C PRO A 376 40.50 -4.90 8.86
N LEU A 377 39.58 -4.09 8.31
CA LEU A 377 38.54 -3.46 9.11
C LEU A 377 37.60 -4.54 9.69
N GLN A 378 37.14 -4.35 10.93
CA GLN A 378 36.23 -5.27 11.62
C GLN A 378 35.02 -5.77 10.77
N PRO A 379 34.27 -4.92 10.04
CA PRO A 379 33.17 -5.38 9.19
C PRO A 379 33.59 -6.24 7.98
N ASN A 380 34.86 -6.18 7.56
CA ASN A 380 35.37 -6.94 6.41
C ASN A 380 35.83 -8.36 6.81
N ILE A 381 35.79 -8.71 8.11
CA ILE A 381 36.17 -10.03 8.61
C ILE A 381 34.94 -10.95 8.58
N MET A 382 34.91 -11.85 7.59
CA MET A 382 33.82 -12.83 7.45
C MET A 382 34.01 -13.99 8.43
N VAL A 383 32.92 -14.41 9.08
CA VAL A 383 32.94 -15.47 10.10
C VAL A 383 31.94 -16.59 9.77
N ASP A 384 32.37 -17.86 9.84
CA ASP A 384 31.53 -19.06 9.69
C ASP A 384 31.76 -19.98 10.90
N PRO A 385 30.74 -20.28 11.73
CA PRO A 385 29.35 -19.84 11.66
C PRO A 385 29.11 -18.46 12.31
N LEU A 386 28.05 -17.75 11.89
CA LEU A 386 27.52 -16.57 12.60
C LEU A 386 26.81 -17.01 13.90
N GLU A 387 25.87 -17.93 13.78
CA GLU A 387 25.25 -18.66 14.90
C GLU A 387 25.18 -20.15 14.53
N ALA A 388 25.51 -21.03 15.45
CA ALA A 388 25.41 -22.47 15.28
C ALA A 388 24.97 -23.15 16.56
N ALA A 389 24.00 -24.07 16.46
CA ALA A 389 23.86 -25.12 17.44
C ALA A 389 24.92 -26.22 17.18
N ILE A 390 25.54 -26.71 18.25
CA ILE A 390 26.52 -27.82 18.22
C ILE A 390 26.07 -28.85 19.26
N PRO A 391 25.74 -30.09 18.86
CA PRO A 391 25.50 -31.19 19.79
C PRO A 391 26.72 -31.42 20.69
N CYS A 392 26.51 -31.63 21.99
CA CYS A 392 27.61 -31.70 22.98
C CYS A 392 28.67 -32.79 22.71
N THR A 393 28.39 -33.77 21.85
CA THR A 393 29.29 -34.87 21.45
C THR A 393 29.92 -34.68 20.06
N SER A 394 29.75 -33.50 19.44
CA SER A 394 30.18 -33.24 18.06
C SER A 394 31.22 -32.12 17.96
N SER A 395 32.02 -32.15 16.90
CA SER A 395 32.96 -31.09 16.55
C SER A 395 32.45 -30.27 15.36
N ARG A 396 32.89 -29.02 15.25
CA ARG A 396 32.57 -28.14 14.12
C ARG A 396 33.79 -27.30 13.73
N HIS A 397 33.98 -27.12 12.43
CA HIS A 397 34.97 -26.20 11.90
C HIS A 397 34.49 -24.76 12.07
N ILE A 398 35.29 -23.93 12.74
CA ILE A 398 35.13 -22.47 12.80
C ILE A 398 36.13 -21.82 11.84
N LYS A 399 35.72 -20.75 11.16
CA LYS A 399 36.50 -20.13 10.07
C LYS A 399 36.37 -18.61 10.08
N CYS A 400 37.48 -17.92 9.84
CA CYS A 400 37.50 -16.47 9.58
C CYS A 400 38.18 -16.18 8.25
N CYS A 401 37.51 -15.47 7.36
CA CYS A 401 38.01 -15.18 6.02
C CYS A 401 38.22 -13.68 5.76
N ILE A 402 39.24 -13.39 4.97
CA ILE A 402 39.71 -12.04 4.57
C ILE A 402 39.94 -12.06 3.06
N GLU A 403 39.70 -10.95 2.37
CA GLU A 403 39.81 -10.83 0.90
C GLU A 403 41.23 -10.52 0.39
N GLU A 404 42.24 -10.45 1.28
CA GLU A 404 43.64 -10.25 0.91
C GLU A 404 44.55 -11.28 1.58
N ASP A 405 45.50 -11.82 0.81
CA ASP A 405 46.59 -12.63 1.34
C ASP A 405 47.77 -11.76 1.81
N ARG A 406 48.04 -11.77 3.12
CA ARG A 406 49.21 -11.17 3.78
C ARG A 406 49.56 -11.95 5.05
N ASP A 407 50.75 -11.66 5.58
CA ASP A 407 51.30 -12.28 6.80
C ASP A 407 50.67 -11.74 8.09
N TYR A 408 49.38 -12.03 8.28
CA TYR A 408 48.69 -11.77 9.54
C TYR A 408 48.83 -12.95 10.51
N LYS A 409 49.07 -12.66 11.79
CA LYS A 409 49.01 -13.67 12.85
C LYS A 409 47.56 -13.77 13.35
N VAL A 410 46.97 -14.96 13.24
CA VAL A 410 45.55 -15.18 13.54
C VAL A 410 45.35 -16.20 14.67
N ILE A 411 44.54 -15.82 15.65
CA ILE A 411 44.21 -16.61 16.85
C ILE A 411 42.72 -16.55 17.14
N PHE A 412 42.11 -17.69 17.44
CA PHE A 412 40.74 -17.78 17.93
C PHE A 412 40.72 -17.69 19.46
N GLN A 413 39.84 -16.87 20.02
CA GLN A 413 39.63 -16.73 21.46
C GLN A 413 38.20 -17.12 21.82
N ALA A 414 38.05 -18.04 22.79
CA ALA A 414 36.79 -18.47 23.35
C ALA A 414 36.86 -18.40 24.88
N GLY A 415 36.21 -17.39 25.48
CA GLY A 415 36.39 -17.06 26.89
C GLY A 415 37.85 -16.75 27.22
N SER A 416 38.41 -17.49 28.19
CA SER A 416 39.83 -17.42 28.60
C SER A 416 40.78 -18.27 27.74
N SER A 417 40.27 -19.13 26.86
CA SER A 417 41.07 -20.03 26.02
C SER A 417 41.41 -19.38 24.68
N SER A 418 42.62 -19.64 24.17
CA SER A 418 43.06 -19.20 22.84
C SER A 418 43.65 -20.35 22.04
N PHE A 419 43.39 -20.35 20.74
CA PHE A 419 43.72 -21.43 19.82
C PHE A 419 44.37 -20.90 18.54
N PRO A 420 45.42 -21.56 18.02
CA PRO A 420 46.03 -21.19 16.74
C PRO A 420 45.12 -21.57 15.56
N ALA A 421 45.16 -20.76 14.51
CA ALA A 421 44.41 -20.99 13.28
C ALA A 421 45.31 -21.53 12.14
N ALA A 422 44.78 -22.46 11.35
CA ALA A 422 45.43 -22.93 10.12
C ALA A 422 44.99 -22.08 8.92
N LYS A 423 45.95 -21.61 8.10
CA LYS A 423 45.71 -20.80 6.90
C LYS A 423 45.32 -21.67 5.70
N GLU A 424 44.28 -21.28 4.98
CA GLU A 424 43.79 -21.88 3.74
C GLU A 424 43.58 -20.76 2.70
N VAL A 425 44.07 -20.94 1.47
CA VAL A 425 44.03 -19.91 0.42
C VAL A 425 43.16 -20.42 -0.74
N ASN A 426 42.09 -19.68 -1.05
CA ASN A 426 41.15 -19.98 -2.13
C ASN A 426 41.08 -18.77 -3.09
N GLY A 427 41.95 -18.76 -4.09
CA GLY A 427 42.08 -17.65 -5.03
C GLY A 427 42.59 -16.38 -4.33
N LYS A 428 41.83 -15.28 -4.39
CA LYS A 428 42.16 -14.04 -3.67
C LYS A 428 41.77 -14.07 -2.18
N GLN A 429 40.89 -14.98 -1.77
CA GLN A 429 40.38 -15.04 -0.40
C GLN A 429 41.22 -15.98 0.46
N VAL A 430 41.58 -15.53 1.67
CA VAL A 430 42.28 -16.33 2.67
C VAL A 430 41.34 -16.63 3.83
N CYS A 431 41.21 -17.90 4.19
CA CYS A 431 40.41 -18.36 5.31
C CYS A 431 41.30 -19.03 6.37
N TYR A 432 41.14 -18.61 7.61
CA TYR A 432 41.80 -19.17 8.78
C TYR A 432 40.82 -20.10 9.48
N LYS A 433 41.13 -21.40 9.59
CA LYS A 433 40.25 -22.43 10.17
C LYS A 433 40.79 -23.01 11.46
N HIS A 434 39.88 -23.39 12.35
CA HIS A 434 40.18 -24.18 13.54
C HIS A 434 39.09 -25.25 13.75
N HIS A 435 39.48 -26.42 14.26
CA HIS A 435 38.56 -27.53 14.51
C HIS A 435 38.13 -27.53 15.98
N PHE A 436 36.98 -26.93 16.26
CA PHE A 436 36.48 -26.80 17.63
C PHE A 436 35.80 -28.10 18.07
N VAL A 437 36.19 -28.62 19.23
CA VAL A 437 35.63 -29.83 19.84
C VAL A 437 34.95 -29.42 21.16
N ALA A 438 33.63 -29.60 21.23
CA ALA A 438 32.92 -29.47 22.49
C ALA A 438 33.28 -30.66 23.39
N ASN A 439 33.74 -30.39 24.62
CA ASN A 439 34.14 -31.44 25.54
C ASN A 439 33.72 -31.05 26.97
N SER A 440 32.47 -31.36 27.33
CA SER A 440 31.95 -31.14 28.68
C SER A 440 30.98 -32.23 29.11
N ILE A 441 31.14 -32.69 30.34
CA ILE A 441 30.28 -33.70 31.00
C ILE A 441 28.94 -33.09 31.46
N SER A 442 28.84 -31.76 31.51
CA SER A 442 27.62 -31.01 31.72
C SER A 442 27.52 -29.87 30.69
N CYS A 443 26.39 -29.71 30.01
CA CYS A 443 26.20 -28.66 29.00
C CYS A 443 25.41 -27.47 29.56
N PRO A 444 26.07 -26.35 29.91
CA PRO A 444 25.38 -25.06 29.98
C PRO A 444 26.07 -23.92 29.20
N GLU A 445 25.19 -23.01 28.76
CA GLU A 445 25.38 -21.66 28.20
C GLU A 445 26.13 -21.47 26.87
N ASN A 446 25.69 -20.42 26.16
CA ASN A 446 26.14 -20.06 24.82
C ASN A 446 27.54 -19.46 24.88
N MET A 447 28.42 -19.91 23.98
CA MET A 447 29.80 -19.45 23.93
C MET A 447 30.04 -18.54 22.73
N ASP A 448 30.51 -17.32 22.99
CA ASP A 448 30.96 -16.40 21.94
C ASP A 448 32.46 -16.63 21.63
N VAL A 449 32.76 -16.93 20.37
CA VAL A 449 34.13 -17.10 19.86
C VAL A 449 34.50 -15.92 18.97
N PHE A 450 35.72 -15.43 19.13
CA PHE A 450 36.27 -14.28 18.40
C PHE A 450 37.56 -14.64 17.69
N CYS A 451 37.85 -13.97 16.59
CA CYS A 451 39.11 -14.08 15.89
C CYS A 451 39.88 -12.78 16.03
N HIS A 452 41.12 -12.89 16.48
CA HIS A 452 42.07 -11.80 16.61
C HIS A 452 43.10 -11.90 15.49
N ILE A 453 43.14 -10.88 14.65
CA ILE A 453 44.04 -10.77 13.50
C ILE A 453 45.04 -9.66 13.82
N THR A 454 46.31 -10.02 13.95
CA THR A 454 47.40 -9.09 14.31
C THR A 454 48.29 -8.81 13.10
N ASN A 455 48.59 -7.53 12.86
CA ASN A 455 49.51 -7.11 11.79
C ASN A 455 50.97 -7.01 12.27
N THR A 456 51.87 -6.67 11.33
CA THR A 456 53.31 -6.51 11.58
C THR A 456 53.65 -5.35 12.53
N ALA A 457 52.75 -4.39 12.72
CA ALA A 457 52.86 -3.32 13.72
C ALA A 457 52.33 -3.75 15.11
N ASN A 458 52.08 -5.06 15.32
CA ASN A 458 51.56 -5.67 16.54
C ASN A 458 50.20 -5.13 17.01
N ASN A 459 49.44 -4.47 16.12
CA ASN A 459 48.07 -4.05 16.37
C ASN A 459 47.11 -5.18 15.96
N SER A 460 46.14 -5.49 16.82
CA SER A 460 45.14 -6.54 16.58
C SER A 460 43.75 -5.99 16.36
N VAL A 461 43.04 -6.48 15.34
CA VAL A 461 41.59 -6.30 15.17
C VAL A 461 40.84 -7.55 15.64
N ARG A 462 39.66 -7.35 16.24
CA ARG A 462 38.76 -8.40 16.72
C ARG A 462 37.58 -8.56 15.76
N SER A 463 37.28 -9.78 15.34
CA SER A 463 36.11 -10.10 14.50
C SER A 463 34.77 -9.86 15.20
N PRO A 464 33.64 -9.90 14.46
CA PRO A 464 32.33 -10.19 15.04
C PRO A 464 32.33 -11.50 15.84
N SER A 465 31.40 -11.63 16.80
CA SER A 465 31.20 -12.84 17.61
C SER A 465 30.59 -13.99 16.79
N MET A 466 31.22 -15.16 16.80
CA MET A 466 30.58 -16.42 16.43
C MET A 466 29.80 -16.96 17.63
N LYS A 467 28.50 -17.14 17.51
CA LYS A 467 27.65 -17.65 18.61
C LYS A 467 27.49 -19.16 18.54
N LEU A 468 28.07 -19.88 19.50
CA LEU A 468 28.01 -21.34 19.58
C LEU A 468 27.09 -21.75 20.73
N ASN A 469 25.94 -22.33 20.40
CA ASN A 469 24.96 -22.82 21.37
C ASN A 469 25.12 -24.34 21.50
N LEU A 470 25.49 -24.83 22.69
CA LEU A 470 25.63 -26.28 22.93
C LEU A 470 24.25 -26.89 23.21
N VAL A 471 23.84 -27.90 22.44
CA VAL A 471 22.51 -28.53 22.56
C VAL A 471 22.58 -30.01 22.94
N PRO A 472 21.66 -30.52 23.77
CA PRO A 472 21.44 -31.96 23.93
C PRO A 472 20.97 -32.58 22.62
N GLY A 473 21.47 -33.77 22.27
CA GLY A 473 21.22 -34.39 20.97
C GLY A 473 19.75 -34.78 20.70
N GLU A 474 18.95 -34.93 21.75
CA GLU A 474 17.56 -35.46 21.68
C GLU A 474 16.55 -34.48 21.06
N ASN A 475 16.81 -33.17 21.08
CA ASN A 475 15.86 -32.14 20.60
C ASN A 475 16.03 -31.75 19.11
N VAL A 476 17.00 -32.32 18.41
CA VAL A 476 17.39 -31.87 17.07
C VAL A 476 16.55 -32.53 15.98
N THR A 477 15.62 -31.78 15.36
CA THR A 477 14.80 -32.28 14.25
C THR A 477 15.28 -31.87 12.86
N CYS A 478 15.85 -30.66 12.70
CA CYS A 478 16.42 -30.22 11.43
C CYS A 478 17.94 -30.47 11.43
N GLN A 479 18.43 -31.21 10.45
CA GLN A 479 19.86 -31.49 10.26
C GLN A 479 20.23 -31.29 8.79
N ASP A 480 21.25 -30.49 8.53
CA ASP A 480 21.83 -30.27 7.21
C ASP A 480 23.35 -30.05 7.36
N PRO A 481 24.21 -30.66 6.53
CA PRO A 481 25.67 -30.58 6.69
C PRO A 481 26.26 -29.18 6.45
N ILE A 482 25.52 -28.27 5.80
CA ILE A 482 25.97 -26.95 5.39
C ILE A 482 25.29 -25.86 6.23
N ILE A 483 23.98 -25.94 6.46
CA ILE A 483 23.23 -25.00 7.32
C ILE A 483 23.52 -25.31 8.80
N GLY A 484 23.55 -26.59 9.17
CA GLY A 484 23.74 -27.08 10.54
C GLY A 484 22.48 -27.70 11.13
N VAL A 485 22.50 -27.85 12.45
CA VAL A 485 21.42 -28.52 13.21
C VAL A 485 20.57 -27.54 14.00
N GLY A 486 19.32 -27.90 14.30
CA GLY A 486 18.41 -27.07 15.09
C GLY A 486 17.11 -27.75 15.54
N GLU A 487 16.56 -27.22 16.62
CA GLU A 487 15.27 -27.62 17.21
C GLU A 487 14.08 -27.05 16.39
N PRO A 488 12.86 -27.62 16.50
CA PRO A 488 11.67 -27.11 15.82
C PRO A 488 11.45 -25.60 16.06
N GLY A 489 11.25 -24.84 14.98
CA GLY A 489 11.05 -23.39 15.05
C GLY A 489 12.31 -22.55 15.27
N LYS A 490 13.47 -23.15 15.57
CA LYS A 490 14.77 -22.44 15.67
C LYS A 490 15.05 -21.69 14.37
N VAL A 491 15.63 -20.51 14.52
CA VAL A 491 16.07 -19.63 13.42
C VAL A 491 17.59 -19.58 13.43
N ILE A 492 18.21 -19.70 12.25
CA ILE A 492 19.67 -19.60 12.05
C ILE A 492 19.95 -18.61 10.92
N GLN A 493 20.99 -17.80 11.07
CA GLN A 493 21.50 -16.87 10.06
C GLN A 493 22.84 -17.38 9.51
N LYS A 494 23.03 -17.29 8.19
CA LYS A 494 24.29 -17.62 7.53
C LYS A 494 24.66 -16.57 6.49
N LEU A 495 25.95 -16.28 6.33
CA LEU A 495 26.45 -15.49 5.21
C LEU A 495 26.16 -16.21 3.90
N CYS A 496 25.68 -15.49 2.90
CA CYS A 496 25.26 -16.06 1.62
C CYS A 496 26.42 -16.76 0.88
N GLN A 497 27.64 -16.21 0.98
CA GLN A 497 28.88 -16.82 0.51
C GLN A 497 29.11 -18.25 1.01
N PHE A 498 28.66 -18.59 2.21
CA PHE A 498 28.80 -19.92 2.82
C PHE A 498 27.51 -20.78 2.71
N SER A 499 26.56 -20.41 1.86
CA SER A 499 25.28 -21.11 1.64
C SER A 499 25.20 -21.77 0.25
N ASN A 500 24.20 -22.63 0.05
CA ASN A 500 23.95 -23.37 -1.21
C ASN A 500 23.25 -22.53 -2.30
N VAL A 501 23.41 -21.21 -2.31
CA VAL A 501 22.88 -20.36 -3.38
C VAL A 501 23.69 -20.61 -4.67
N PRO A 502 23.04 -20.76 -5.85
CA PRO A 502 23.75 -20.92 -7.12
C PRO A 502 24.81 -19.84 -7.34
N ARG A 503 26.01 -20.25 -7.76
CA ARG A 503 27.17 -19.36 -7.92
C ARG A 503 27.51 -19.17 -9.38
N ILE A 504 27.77 -17.92 -9.77
CA ILE A 504 28.67 -17.62 -10.88
C ILE A 504 30.12 -17.79 -10.35
N PRO A 505 31.02 -18.51 -11.03
CA PRO A 505 32.39 -18.68 -10.58
C PRO A 505 33.14 -17.34 -10.47
N GLY A 506 33.79 -17.09 -9.33
CA GLY A 506 34.82 -16.05 -9.19
C GLY A 506 34.49 -14.80 -8.35
N SER A 507 33.25 -14.59 -7.90
CA SER A 507 32.85 -13.33 -7.24
C SER A 507 32.11 -13.56 -5.89
N PRO A 508 32.39 -12.78 -4.82
CA PRO A 508 31.82 -13.01 -3.48
C PRO A 508 30.37 -12.52 -3.36
N ILE A 509 29.45 -13.43 -3.02
CA ILE A 509 28.03 -13.14 -2.75
C ILE A 509 27.89 -12.57 -1.33
N GLY A 510 27.53 -11.29 -1.23
CA GLY A 510 27.35 -10.61 0.05
C GLY A 510 26.04 -10.95 0.77
N GLY A 511 25.88 -10.40 1.97
CA GLY A 511 24.61 -10.45 2.71
C GLY A 511 24.35 -11.74 3.49
N ILE A 512 23.15 -11.84 4.05
CA ILE A 512 22.75 -12.85 5.04
C ILE A 512 21.45 -13.54 4.61
N ILE A 513 21.42 -14.86 4.70
CA ILE A 513 20.23 -15.68 4.53
C ILE A 513 19.80 -16.27 5.88
N THR A 514 18.50 -16.23 6.15
CA THR A 514 17.91 -16.67 7.42
C THR A 514 17.00 -17.87 7.18
N TYR A 515 17.28 -18.97 7.86
CA TYR A 515 16.50 -20.21 7.81
C TYR A 515 15.66 -20.36 9.08
N ARG A 516 14.54 -21.08 8.98
CA ARG A 516 13.72 -21.54 10.10
C ARG A 516 13.52 -23.05 9.97
N CYS A 517 13.72 -23.78 11.07
CA CYS A 517 13.41 -25.20 11.12
C CYS A 517 11.88 -25.40 11.16
N VAL A 518 11.32 -26.14 10.20
CA VAL A 518 9.89 -26.46 10.12
C VAL A 518 9.74 -27.96 9.90
N GLY A 519 9.25 -28.67 10.92
CA GLY A 519 9.33 -30.14 10.97
C GLY A 519 10.79 -30.58 11.04
N SER A 520 11.24 -31.32 10.02
CA SER A 520 12.62 -31.81 9.88
C SER A 520 13.42 -31.12 8.77
N GLN A 521 12.91 -30.03 8.17
CA GLN A 521 13.58 -29.32 7.09
C GLN A 521 13.81 -27.83 7.39
N TRP A 522 14.95 -27.30 6.93
CA TRP A 522 15.26 -25.88 6.94
C TRP A 522 14.53 -25.16 5.80
N LYS A 523 13.59 -24.27 6.13
CA LYS A 523 12.94 -23.39 5.14
C LYS A 523 13.53 -21.99 5.21
N VAL A 524 13.75 -21.36 4.05
CA VAL A 524 14.21 -19.96 3.98
C VAL A 524 13.11 -19.04 4.52
N LYS A 525 13.42 -18.30 5.59
CA LYS A 525 12.54 -17.27 6.17
C LYS A 525 12.84 -15.88 5.58
N LYS A 526 14.10 -15.60 5.26
CA LYS A 526 14.55 -14.30 4.75
C LYS A 526 15.75 -14.48 3.83
N ASN A 527 15.72 -13.91 2.64
CA ASN A 527 16.83 -13.90 1.70
C ASN A 527 17.35 -12.46 1.50
N ASN A 528 18.38 -12.07 2.26
CA ASN A 528 19.07 -10.79 2.10
C ASN A 528 20.45 -10.99 1.46
N CYS A 529 20.58 -11.96 0.53
CA CYS A 529 21.79 -12.07 -0.28
C CYS A 529 21.93 -10.87 -1.23
N ILE A 530 23.19 -10.52 -1.54
CA ILE A 530 23.57 -9.43 -2.42
C ILE A 530 24.35 -10.03 -3.58
N SER A 531 23.96 -9.71 -4.81
CA SER A 531 24.66 -10.14 -6.01
C SER A 531 26.11 -9.66 -6.00
N ALA A 532 27.03 -10.51 -6.45
CA ALA A 532 28.46 -10.28 -6.24
C ALA A 532 29.01 -8.99 -6.90
N PRO A 533 28.54 -8.53 -8.08
CA PRO A 533 28.93 -7.22 -8.61
C PRO A 533 28.50 -6.06 -7.71
N ILE A 534 27.27 -6.12 -7.16
CA ILE A 534 26.73 -5.09 -6.27
C ILE A 534 27.42 -5.10 -4.90
N ASN A 535 27.80 -6.28 -4.39
CA ASN A 535 28.56 -6.40 -3.15
C ASN A 535 29.98 -5.79 -3.25
N THR A 536 30.70 -6.09 -4.34
CA THR A 536 32.01 -5.48 -4.63
C THR A 536 31.89 -3.95 -4.71
N LEU A 537 30.84 -3.44 -5.35
CA LEU A 537 30.54 -2.01 -5.38
C LEU A 537 30.29 -1.47 -3.95
N LEU A 538 29.40 -2.08 -3.16
CA LEU A 538 29.12 -1.63 -1.79
C LEU A 538 30.39 -1.48 -0.93
N GLN A 539 31.29 -2.46 -0.97
CA GLN A 539 32.60 -2.38 -0.29
C GLN A 539 33.46 -1.21 -0.80
N LEU A 540 33.50 -0.99 -2.11
CA LEU A 540 34.23 0.13 -2.73
C LEU A 540 33.60 1.49 -2.39
N ALA A 541 32.27 1.62 -2.28
CA ALA A 541 31.61 2.83 -1.81
C ALA A 541 31.95 3.13 -0.34
N GLU A 542 31.93 2.13 0.53
CA GLU A 542 32.33 2.29 1.93
C GLU A 542 33.82 2.63 2.12
N ALA A 543 34.68 2.20 1.20
CA ALA A 543 36.08 2.61 1.14
C ALA A 543 36.23 4.04 0.59
N LEU A 544 35.48 4.39 -0.46
CA LEU A 544 35.43 5.72 -1.05
C LEU A 544 35.00 6.76 -0.01
N MET A 545 33.96 6.48 0.79
CA MET A 545 33.51 7.32 1.91
C MET A 545 34.60 7.64 2.95
N LYS A 546 35.66 6.84 3.00
CA LYS A 546 36.80 6.99 3.92
C LYS A 546 38.07 7.49 3.22
N SER A 547 38.06 7.69 1.89
CA SER A 547 39.21 8.16 1.09
C SER A 547 39.46 9.67 1.23
N PRO A 548 40.68 10.19 0.99
CA PRO A 548 40.93 11.62 0.80
C PRO A 548 40.60 12.14 -0.62
N SER A 549 40.33 11.27 -1.60
CA SER A 549 40.20 11.57 -3.05
C SER A 549 38.77 11.37 -3.60
N GLN A 550 37.76 11.63 -2.77
CA GLN A 550 36.40 11.14 -3.03
C GLN A 550 35.72 11.77 -4.24
N ASP A 551 35.80 13.09 -4.38
CA ASP A 551 35.13 13.84 -5.45
C ASP A 551 35.68 13.51 -6.85
N GLU A 552 36.97 13.17 -6.96
CA GLU A 552 37.61 12.77 -8.22
C GLU A 552 37.16 11.38 -8.69
N LYS A 553 37.00 10.44 -7.74
CA LYS A 553 36.57 9.06 -8.01
C LYS A 553 35.05 8.89 -8.11
N LEU A 554 34.27 9.86 -7.62
CA LEU A 554 32.80 9.79 -7.58
C LEU A 554 32.14 9.62 -8.98
N PRO A 555 32.51 10.35 -10.04
CA PRO A 555 31.85 10.23 -11.34
C PRO A 555 32.02 8.85 -11.99
N SER A 556 33.25 8.31 -11.96
CA SER A 556 33.55 6.98 -12.50
C SER A 556 32.89 5.88 -11.67
N TYR A 557 32.79 6.08 -10.36
CA TYR A 557 32.06 5.17 -9.47
C TYR A 557 30.55 5.15 -9.78
N LEU A 558 29.90 6.31 -9.90
CA LEU A 558 28.47 6.41 -10.27
C LEU A 558 28.18 5.77 -11.63
N LYS A 559 29.08 5.94 -12.60
CA LYS A 559 29.02 5.27 -13.91
C LYS A 559 29.05 3.76 -13.77
N ASN A 560 30.02 3.21 -13.03
CA ASN A 560 30.13 1.77 -12.78
C ASN A 560 28.89 1.20 -12.07
N LEU A 561 28.36 1.91 -11.06
CA LEU A 561 27.13 1.53 -10.37
C LEU A 561 25.94 1.44 -11.34
N SER A 562 25.75 2.44 -12.20
CA SER A 562 24.65 2.46 -13.17
C SER A 562 24.77 1.32 -14.20
N THR A 563 25.98 1.02 -14.66
CA THR A 563 26.23 -0.08 -15.62
C THR A 563 25.99 -1.45 -14.97
N SER A 564 26.55 -1.71 -13.80
CA SER A 564 26.36 -2.98 -13.08
C SER A 564 24.91 -3.20 -12.67
N THR A 565 24.20 -2.15 -12.24
CA THR A 565 22.76 -2.25 -11.88
C THR A 565 21.90 -2.63 -13.09
N ASN A 566 22.22 -2.13 -14.29
CA ASN A 566 21.52 -2.52 -15.51
C ASN A 566 21.82 -3.98 -15.92
N GLN A 567 23.07 -4.43 -15.82
CA GLN A 567 23.46 -5.82 -16.11
C GLN A 567 22.77 -6.83 -15.17
N VAL A 568 22.67 -6.49 -13.88
CA VAL A 568 22.26 -7.41 -12.80
C VAL A 568 20.75 -7.30 -12.50
N LYS A 569 19.97 -6.64 -13.36
CA LYS A 569 18.53 -6.33 -13.19
C LYS A 569 17.65 -7.53 -12.83
N LEU A 570 17.89 -8.70 -13.44
CA LEU A 570 17.12 -9.91 -13.16
C LEU A 570 17.45 -10.52 -11.79
N GLU A 571 18.70 -10.44 -11.35
CA GLU A 571 19.11 -10.88 -10.00
C GLU A 571 18.57 -9.95 -8.91
N VAL A 572 18.51 -8.64 -9.15
CA VAL A 572 17.94 -7.67 -8.18
C VAL A 572 16.47 -7.98 -7.89
N ASN A 573 15.71 -8.48 -8.87
CA ASN A 573 14.33 -8.94 -8.66
C ASN A 573 14.26 -10.18 -7.74
N SER A 574 15.23 -11.09 -7.86
CA SER A 574 15.31 -12.35 -7.09
C SER A 574 15.92 -12.18 -5.69
N PHE A 575 16.71 -11.13 -5.46
CA PHE A 575 17.47 -10.90 -4.23
C PHE A 575 17.16 -9.52 -3.62
N PRO A 576 16.23 -9.43 -2.65
CA PRO A 576 15.90 -8.19 -1.93
C PRO A 576 17.11 -7.51 -1.24
N GLY A 577 18.14 -8.28 -0.88
CA GLY A 577 19.39 -7.73 -0.34
C GLY A 577 20.13 -6.83 -1.34
N SER A 578 20.13 -7.17 -2.64
CA SER A 578 20.75 -6.37 -3.70
C SER A 578 20.08 -5.00 -3.86
N LEU A 579 18.75 -4.94 -3.78
CA LEU A 579 18.00 -3.68 -3.80
C LEU A 579 18.39 -2.78 -2.62
N GLY A 580 18.41 -3.35 -1.41
CA GLY A 580 18.85 -2.63 -0.20
C GLY A 580 20.30 -2.13 -0.27
N ALA A 581 21.20 -2.93 -0.87
CA ALA A 581 22.59 -2.54 -1.08
C ALA A 581 22.73 -1.35 -2.05
N ILE A 582 22.01 -1.34 -3.17
CA ILE A 582 22.01 -0.21 -4.13
C ILE A 582 21.52 1.08 -3.45
N ILE A 583 20.47 1.00 -2.65
CA ILE A 583 19.93 2.16 -1.92
C ILE A 583 20.96 2.68 -0.89
N ASN A 584 21.61 1.78 -0.15
CA ASN A 584 22.67 2.16 0.80
C ASN A 584 23.88 2.80 0.11
N ILE A 585 24.28 2.32 -1.08
CA ILE A 585 25.31 2.97 -1.90
C ILE A 585 24.87 4.40 -2.27
N LEU A 586 23.63 4.58 -2.74
CA LEU A 586 23.13 5.91 -3.11
C LEU A 586 23.07 6.87 -1.89
N ASP A 587 22.66 6.41 -0.71
CA ASP A 587 22.65 7.22 0.51
C ASP A 587 24.05 7.64 0.93
N LEU A 588 25.00 6.68 1.01
CA LEU A 588 26.40 6.98 1.33
C LEU A 588 26.97 8.02 0.36
N LEU A 589 26.86 7.79 -0.95
CA LEU A 589 27.38 8.70 -1.97
C LEU A 589 26.69 10.06 -1.99
N SER A 590 25.41 10.15 -1.59
CA SER A 590 24.68 11.43 -1.49
C SER A 590 25.30 12.41 -0.48
N THR A 591 26.11 11.90 0.46
CA THR A 591 26.81 12.70 1.48
C THR A 591 28.21 13.17 1.06
N VAL A 592 28.70 12.75 -0.12
CA VAL A 592 30.02 13.12 -0.64
C VAL A 592 30.02 14.48 -1.34
N PRO A 593 29.28 14.68 -2.46
CA PRO A 593 29.53 15.81 -3.33
C PRO A 593 28.98 17.12 -2.76
N THR A 594 29.77 18.17 -2.85
CA THR A 594 29.26 19.55 -2.70
C THR A 594 28.80 20.17 -4.02
N GLN A 595 29.13 19.56 -5.16
CA GLN A 595 28.64 19.90 -6.49
C GLN A 595 28.47 18.63 -7.33
N VAL A 596 27.37 18.54 -8.06
CA VAL A 596 27.03 17.42 -8.97
C VAL A 596 26.76 18.00 -10.36
N ASN A 597 27.33 17.38 -11.40
CA ASN A 597 27.13 17.77 -12.79
C ASN A 597 25.99 16.95 -13.44
N SER A 598 25.58 17.32 -14.65
CA SER A 598 24.48 16.65 -15.37
C SER A 598 24.77 15.15 -15.64
N GLU A 599 26.02 14.79 -15.93
CA GLU A 599 26.43 13.39 -16.22
C GLU A 599 26.34 12.50 -14.96
N MET A 600 26.85 12.96 -13.81
CA MET A 600 26.70 12.25 -12.53
C MET A 600 25.23 12.06 -12.17
N MET A 601 24.40 13.11 -12.36
CA MET A 601 22.97 13.01 -12.13
C MET A 601 22.30 12.02 -13.09
N MET A 602 22.71 11.97 -14.37
CA MET A 602 22.21 10.96 -15.32
C MET A 602 22.53 9.53 -14.87
N HIS A 603 23.72 9.27 -14.32
CA HIS A 603 24.07 7.95 -13.77
C HIS A 603 23.26 7.59 -12.50
N VAL A 604 23.02 8.56 -11.61
CA VAL A 604 22.11 8.38 -10.46
C VAL A 604 20.70 8.03 -10.95
N LEU A 605 20.12 8.85 -11.84
CA LEU A 605 18.76 8.65 -12.36
C LEU A 605 18.61 7.38 -13.21
N SER A 606 19.65 6.93 -13.92
CA SER A 606 19.69 5.62 -14.60
C SER A 606 19.60 4.47 -13.60
N THR A 607 20.33 4.56 -12.48
CA THR A 607 20.25 3.57 -11.38
C THR A 607 18.85 3.55 -10.76
N VAL A 608 18.29 4.73 -10.48
CA VAL A 608 16.92 4.91 -9.96
C VAL A 608 15.87 4.32 -10.91
N ASN A 609 16.01 4.56 -12.22
CA ASN A 609 15.09 4.05 -13.23
C ASN A 609 15.00 2.52 -13.25
N VAL A 610 16.09 1.80 -12.92
CA VAL A 610 16.06 0.34 -12.78
C VAL A 610 15.29 -0.05 -11.53
N ILE A 611 15.67 0.44 -10.34
CA ILE A 611 15.07 0.04 -9.06
C ILE A 611 13.60 0.46 -8.89
N LEU A 612 13.15 1.51 -9.60
CA LEU A 612 11.75 1.94 -9.65
C LEU A 612 10.94 1.28 -10.77
N GLY A 613 11.56 0.41 -11.58
CA GLY A 613 10.91 -0.27 -12.70
C GLY A 613 9.93 -1.36 -12.27
N LYS A 614 8.83 -1.51 -13.04
CA LYS A 614 7.73 -2.45 -12.80
C LYS A 614 8.15 -3.86 -12.32
N PRO A 615 9.19 -4.54 -12.87
CA PRO A 615 9.59 -5.87 -12.41
C PRO A 615 10.05 -5.93 -10.94
N ILE A 616 10.72 -4.89 -10.44
CA ILE A 616 11.33 -4.86 -9.09
C ILE A 616 10.30 -4.46 -8.02
N LEU A 617 9.08 -4.07 -8.42
CA LEU A 617 8.03 -3.66 -7.48
C LEU A 617 7.64 -4.78 -6.50
N ASN A 618 7.68 -6.05 -6.94
CA ASN A 618 7.44 -7.20 -6.05
C ASN A 618 8.53 -7.33 -4.98
N THR A 619 9.80 -7.06 -5.33
CA THR A 619 10.92 -7.01 -4.39
C THR A 619 10.73 -5.90 -3.35
N TRP A 620 10.21 -4.73 -3.76
CA TRP A 620 9.85 -3.65 -2.84
C TRP A 620 8.76 -4.07 -1.85
N MET A 621 7.67 -4.71 -2.30
CA MET A 621 6.61 -5.23 -1.41
C MET A 621 7.18 -6.22 -0.39
N MET A 622 8.05 -7.13 -0.83
CA MET A 622 8.74 -8.10 0.05
C MET A 622 9.68 -7.43 1.07
N SER A 623 10.28 -6.28 0.75
CA SER A 623 11.11 -5.50 1.68
C SER A 623 10.25 -4.70 2.67
N GLN A 624 9.16 -4.06 2.19
CA GLN A 624 8.21 -3.31 3.01
C GLN A 624 7.52 -4.16 4.08
N GLN A 625 7.14 -5.40 3.77
CA GLN A 625 6.60 -6.35 4.77
C GLN A 625 7.54 -6.57 5.97
N GLN A 626 8.83 -6.25 5.83
CA GLN A 626 9.84 -6.38 6.87
C GLN A 626 10.10 -5.07 7.64
N LYS A 627 9.30 -4.02 7.37
CA LYS A 627 9.38 -2.67 7.99
C LYS A 627 10.77 -2.01 7.86
N THR A 628 11.30 -1.95 6.65
CA THR A 628 12.59 -1.30 6.37
C THR A 628 12.42 0.09 5.77
N ASN A 629 13.15 1.09 6.30
CA ASN A 629 13.08 2.51 5.90
C ASN A 629 13.65 2.83 4.49
N GLN A 630 13.92 1.81 3.68
CA GLN A 630 14.66 1.90 2.42
C GLN A 630 14.02 2.85 1.39
N SER A 631 12.68 2.96 1.37
CA SER A 631 11.95 3.86 0.48
C SER A 631 12.15 5.33 0.86
N SER A 632 12.10 5.64 2.16
CA SER A 632 12.40 7.00 2.66
C SER A 632 13.88 7.35 2.51
N GLN A 633 14.80 6.39 2.71
CA GLN A 633 16.23 6.60 2.51
C GLN A 633 16.54 6.95 1.05
N LEU A 634 15.96 6.22 0.08
CA LEU A 634 16.11 6.51 -1.34
C LEU A 634 15.66 7.94 -1.69
N LEU A 635 14.55 8.40 -1.12
CA LEU A 635 14.02 9.74 -1.38
C LEU A 635 14.91 10.85 -0.81
N ASP A 636 15.40 10.71 0.43
CA ASP A 636 16.35 11.66 1.04
C ASP A 636 17.68 11.71 0.26
N SER A 637 18.20 10.55 -0.14
CA SER A 637 19.40 10.45 -0.99
C SER A 637 19.25 11.27 -2.28
N LEU A 638 18.07 11.22 -2.91
CA LEU A 638 17.77 11.95 -4.13
C LEU A 638 17.57 13.44 -3.90
N GLU A 639 16.94 13.85 -2.80
CA GLU A 639 16.86 15.26 -2.39
C GLU A 639 18.24 15.87 -2.12
N ARG A 640 19.20 15.10 -1.60
CA ARG A 640 20.59 15.54 -1.41
C ARG A 640 21.32 15.70 -2.73
N PHE A 641 21.22 14.71 -3.64
CA PHE A 641 21.82 14.81 -4.97
C PHE A 641 21.22 15.97 -5.79
N SER A 642 19.90 16.19 -5.75
CA SER A 642 19.26 17.29 -6.49
C SER A 642 19.62 18.67 -5.93
N ARG A 643 19.78 18.80 -4.61
CA ARG A 643 20.27 20.02 -3.94
C ARG A 643 21.74 20.34 -4.27
N ALA A 644 22.57 19.32 -4.50
CA ALA A 644 23.97 19.46 -4.88
C ALA A 644 24.18 19.73 -6.39
N LEU A 645 23.14 19.61 -7.23
CA LEU A 645 23.26 19.83 -8.67
C LEU A 645 23.66 21.27 -9.00
N ARG A 646 24.71 21.42 -9.82
CA ARG A 646 25.13 22.67 -10.46
C ARG A 646 25.24 22.39 -11.96
N SER A 647 24.20 22.79 -12.70
CA SER A 647 24.08 22.58 -14.15
C SER A 647 23.21 23.67 -14.74
N GLU A 648 23.40 24.01 -16.01
CA GLU A 648 22.48 24.87 -16.77
C GLU A 648 21.07 24.22 -16.86
N ASP A 649 20.12 24.89 -17.52
CA ASP A 649 18.75 24.41 -17.69
C ASP A 649 18.75 23.02 -18.36
N SER A 650 18.55 21.97 -17.56
CA SER A 650 18.79 20.57 -17.94
C SER A 650 17.51 19.76 -17.78
N THR A 651 17.20 18.93 -18.78
CA THR A 651 16.09 17.97 -18.72
C THR A 651 16.64 16.57 -18.91
N ILE A 652 16.40 15.69 -17.93
CA ILE A 652 16.77 14.26 -17.99
C ILE A 652 15.47 13.46 -17.92
N SER A 653 15.23 12.60 -18.91
CA SER A 653 14.02 11.78 -18.99
C SER A 653 14.37 10.29 -19.02
N GLN A 654 13.72 9.51 -18.15
CA GLN A 654 13.78 8.05 -18.08
C GLN A 654 12.35 7.51 -17.86
N PRO A 655 12.05 6.25 -18.24
CA PRO A 655 10.70 5.69 -18.10
C PRO A 655 10.10 5.77 -16.69
N ASN A 656 10.92 5.60 -15.64
CA ASN A 656 10.46 5.61 -14.25
C ASN A 656 10.95 6.82 -13.43
N VAL A 657 11.58 7.83 -14.07
CA VAL A 657 11.97 9.10 -13.41
C VAL A 657 12.23 10.22 -14.42
N GLN A 658 11.75 11.43 -14.14
CA GLN A 658 12.04 12.62 -14.95
C GLN A 658 12.54 13.76 -14.07
N MET A 659 13.53 14.51 -14.53
CA MET A 659 14.10 15.67 -13.83
C MET A 659 14.16 16.88 -14.76
N LYS A 660 13.80 18.06 -14.23
CA LYS A 660 13.98 19.35 -14.89
C LYS A 660 14.58 20.38 -13.94
N SER A 661 15.66 21.05 -14.36
CA SER A 661 16.31 22.14 -13.63
C SER A 661 16.14 23.50 -14.34
N MET A 662 16.18 24.58 -13.55
CA MET A 662 16.28 25.95 -14.05
C MET A 662 17.25 26.76 -13.18
N VAL A 663 18.06 27.63 -13.81
CA VAL A 663 18.96 28.56 -13.11
C VAL A 663 18.32 29.94 -12.98
N ILE A 664 18.29 30.49 -11.77
CA ILE A 664 17.84 31.87 -11.53
C ILE A 664 18.96 32.85 -11.88
N LYS A 665 18.83 33.50 -13.05
CA LYS A 665 19.75 34.55 -13.52
C LYS A 665 19.39 35.89 -12.88
N SER A 666 20.38 36.77 -12.73
CA SER A 666 20.17 38.13 -12.19
C SER A 666 19.34 39.01 -13.16
N GLY A 667 18.24 39.56 -12.67
CA GLY A 667 17.29 40.40 -13.42
C GLY A 667 15.99 39.68 -13.78
N HIS A 668 14.85 40.23 -13.35
CA HIS A 668 13.46 39.76 -13.57
C HIS A 668 13.28 38.22 -13.65
N PRO A 669 13.17 37.52 -12.51
CA PRO A 669 13.08 36.08 -12.50
C PRO A 669 11.76 35.60 -13.11
N LYS A 670 11.84 34.95 -14.28
CA LYS A 670 10.70 34.28 -14.92
C LYS A 670 10.12 33.21 -14.00
N SER A 671 8.80 33.10 -13.97
CA SER A 671 8.11 32.04 -13.22
C SER A 671 8.63 30.64 -13.59
N TYR A 672 8.94 29.84 -12.57
CA TYR A 672 9.35 28.45 -12.78
C TYR A 672 8.10 27.61 -13.05
N THR A 673 7.92 27.16 -14.29
CA THR A 673 6.82 26.29 -14.70
C THR A 673 7.38 25.05 -15.39
N GLN A 674 7.15 23.87 -14.82
CA GLN A 674 7.63 22.61 -15.36
C GLN A 674 6.52 21.56 -15.42
N SER A 675 6.46 20.81 -16.52
CA SER A 675 5.51 19.72 -16.76
C SER A 675 6.21 18.36 -16.88
N PHE A 676 5.57 17.31 -16.36
CA PHE A 676 6.06 15.93 -16.34
C PHE A 676 4.97 14.99 -16.86
N VAL A 677 5.32 14.06 -17.74
CA VAL A 677 4.37 13.16 -18.42
C VAL A 677 4.98 11.78 -18.58
N PHE A 678 4.31 10.75 -18.05
CA PHE A 678 4.72 9.35 -18.07
C PHE A 678 3.67 8.52 -18.81
N LEU A 679 3.95 8.19 -20.07
CA LEU A 679 3.03 7.45 -20.95
C LEU A 679 2.71 6.06 -20.40
N ASP A 680 3.71 5.28 -19.99
CA ASP A 680 3.59 3.89 -19.50
C ASP A 680 2.74 3.71 -18.22
N SER A 681 2.36 4.80 -17.57
CA SER A 681 1.52 4.83 -16.37
C SER A 681 0.35 5.81 -16.49
N GLU A 682 0.18 6.44 -17.65
CA GLU A 682 -0.74 7.55 -17.94
C GLU A 682 -0.72 8.71 -16.91
N LEU A 683 0.41 8.93 -16.24
CA LEU A 683 0.52 9.91 -15.15
C LEU A 683 1.13 11.22 -15.66
N TRP A 684 0.55 12.34 -15.27
CA TRP A 684 1.13 13.66 -15.51
C TRP A 684 1.04 14.56 -14.27
N GLY A 685 1.92 15.55 -14.21
CA GLY A 685 1.90 16.58 -13.18
C GLY A 685 2.72 17.80 -13.57
N ASN A 686 2.32 18.96 -13.04
CA ASN A 686 2.94 20.25 -13.30
C ASN A 686 3.34 20.91 -11.97
N VAL A 687 4.45 21.66 -11.96
CA VAL A 687 4.92 22.44 -10.83
C VAL A 687 5.08 23.90 -11.25
N THR A 688 4.55 24.81 -10.44
CA THR A 688 4.62 26.27 -10.66
C THR A 688 5.08 27.00 -9.40
N ILE A 689 6.06 27.90 -9.57
CA ILE A 689 6.53 28.83 -8.53
C ILE A 689 6.44 30.25 -9.09
N ASN A 690 5.74 31.11 -8.36
CA ASN A 690 5.50 32.50 -8.76
C ASN A 690 6.74 33.38 -8.61
N GLU A 691 6.84 34.39 -9.48
CA GLU A 691 8.00 35.29 -9.60
C GLU A 691 8.37 35.98 -8.28
N CYS A 692 7.37 36.44 -7.51
CA CYS A 692 7.57 37.04 -6.18
C CYS A 692 8.27 36.12 -5.15
N GLN A 693 8.27 34.80 -5.35
CA GLN A 693 9.03 33.86 -4.50
C GLN A 693 10.48 33.69 -4.99
N LEU A 694 10.73 33.88 -6.29
CA LEU A 694 12.06 33.82 -6.87
C LEU A 694 12.86 35.11 -6.64
N GLU A 695 12.20 36.28 -6.53
CA GLU A 695 12.85 37.57 -6.22
C GLU A 695 13.58 37.58 -4.87
N HIS A 696 13.18 36.71 -3.94
CA HIS A 696 13.81 36.56 -2.62
C HIS A 696 15.00 35.58 -2.61
N LEU A 697 15.29 34.91 -3.73
CA LEU A 697 16.41 33.98 -3.84
C LEU A 697 17.70 34.69 -4.27
N GLN A 698 18.84 34.15 -3.83
CA GLN A 698 20.14 34.66 -4.25
C GLN A 698 20.34 34.45 -5.77
N PRO A 699 21.03 35.37 -6.48
CA PRO A 699 21.48 35.12 -7.85
C PRO A 699 22.25 33.79 -7.94
N ASP A 700 22.12 33.11 -9.07
CA ASP A 700 22.72 31.78 -9.32
C ASP A 700 22.20 30.67 -8.38
N SER A 701 20.97 30.82 -7.87
CA SER A 701 20.22 29.73 -7.24
C SER A 701 19.66 28.76 -8.31
N PHE A 702 19.74 27.47 -8.03
CA PHE A 702 19.25 26.41 -8.92
C PHE A 702 17.96 25.82 -8.34
N ILE A 703 16.91 25.73 -9.16
CA ILE A 703 15.66 25.01 -8.83
C ILE A 703 15.66 23.68 -9.59
N VAL A 704 15.52 22.57 -8.89
CA VAL A 704 15.46 21.23 -9.48
C VAL A 704 14.17 20.55 -9.04
N THR A 705 13.39 20.04 -9.99
CA THR A 705 12.22 19.19 -9.72
C THR A 705 12.45 17.81 -10.31
N VAL A 706 12.24 16.77 -9.50
CA VAL A 706 12.25 15.36 -9.91
C VAL A 706 10.85 14.77 -9.72
N ALA A 707 10.36 14.03 -10.71
CA ALA A 707 9.06 13.37 -10.69
C ALA A 707 9.21 11.85 -10.82
N PHE A 708 8.44 11.11 -10.02
CA PHE A 708 8.45 9.64 -9.96
C PHE A 708 7.03 9.07 -10.10
N PRO A 709 6.77 8.14 -11.03
CA PRO A 709 5.45 7.52 -11.20
C PRO A 709 5.19 6.36 -10.24
N THR A 710 6.22 5.58 -9.89
CA THR A 710 6.09 4.36 -9.08
C THR A 710 6.49 4.54 -7.62
N LEU A 711 7.23 5.60 -7.27
CA LEU A 711 7.73 5.79 -5.89
C LEU A 711 6.59 5.90 -4.85
N LYS A 712 5.40 6.35 -5.26
CA LYS A 712 4.25 6.45 -4.36
C LYS A 712 3.79 5.11 -3.79
N THR A 713 3.70 4.07 -4.63
CA THR A 713 3.33 2.72 -4.17
C THR A 713 4.44 2.12 -3.28
N ILE A 714 5.67 2.62 -3.42
CA ILE A 714 6.84 2.24 -2.63
C ILE A 714 6.93 2.99 -1.27
N LEU A 715 6.26 4.14 -1.13
CA LEU A 715 6.18 4.92 0.12
C LEU A 715 4.90 4.66 0.92
N ALA A 716 3.83 4.16 0.30
CA ALA A 716 2.50 4.14 0.89
C ALA A 716 2.09 2.77 1.48
N GLN A 717 2.57 2.40 2.68
CA GLN A 717 1.97 1.28 3.42
C GLN A 717 2.06 1.25 4.96
N ASP A 718 2.30 2.38 5.64
CA ASP A 718 2.35 2.43 7.13
C ASP A 718 1.00 2.70 7.84
N VAL A 719 -0.13 2.66 7.12
CA VAL A 719 -1.47 2.81 7.73
C VAL A 719 -2.46 1.79 7.16
N PRO A 720 -2.86 0.75 7.93
CA PRO A 720 -3.98 -0.12 7.57
C PRO A 720 -5.27 0.70 7.37
N GLY A 721 -6.00 0.45 6.28
CA GLY A 721 -7.31 1.07 6.03
C GLY A 721 -7.32 2.40 5.26
N LYS A 722 -6.20 2.84 4.67
CA LYS A 722 -6.18 4.02 3.77
C LYS A 722 -5.99 3.61 2.30
N THR A 723 -6.98 3.89 1.46
CA THR A 723 -6.92 3.71 0.00
C THR A 723 -6.17 4.87 -0.66
N PHE A 724 -4.93 4.62 -1.06
CA PHE A 724 -4.12 5.61 -1.76
C PHE A 724 -4.40 5.54 -3.28
N ALA A 725 -4.91 6.61 -3.90
CA ALA A 725 -4.96 6.68 -5.37
C ALA A 725 -3.54 6.61 -5.97
N ASN A 726 -3.39 6.16 -7.21
CA ASN A 726 -2.10 6.20 -7.89
C ASN A 726 -1.83 7.63 -8.41
N SER A 727 -0.69 8.24 -8.05
CA SER A 727 -0.27 9.56 -8.57
C SER A 727 1.26 9.70 -8.55
N LEU A 728 1.77 10.74 -9.22
CA LEU A 728 3.19 11.10 -9.11
C LEU A 728 3.59 11.47 -7.67
N VAL A 729 4.86 11.23 -7.34
CA VAL A 729 5.60 11.96 -6.29
C VAL A 729 6.46 13.00 -7.01
N MET A 730 6.38 14.27 -6.60
CA MET A 730 7.16 15.36 -7.17
C MET A 730 7.97 16.06 -6.08
N THR A 731 9.29 16.05 -6.24
CA THR A 731 10.27 16.55 -5.27
C THR A 731 10.92 17.80 -5.82
N THR A 732 10.78 18.94 -5.15
CA THR A 732 11.37 20.22 -5.58
C THR A 732 12.41 20.68 -4.57
N THR A 733 13.65 20.91 -5.01
CA THR A 733 14.76 21.36 -4.16
C THR A 733 15.43 22.62 -4.73
N VAL A 734 15.91 23.49 -3.84
CA VAL A 734 16.70 24.67 -4.17
C VAL A 734 18.10 24.54 -3.55
N SER A 735 19.12 25.05 -4.24
CA SER A 735 20.54 24.88 -3.88
C SER A 735 21.01 25.70 -2.66
N HIS A 736 20.16 26.56 -2.09
CA HIS A 736 20.46 27.40 -0.92
C HIS A 736 19.36 27.26 0.14
N ASN A 737 19.72 27.46 1.42
CA ASN A 737 18.77 27.40 2.53
C ASN A 737 17.73 28.53 2.41
N LEU A 738 16.46 28.16 2.40
CA LEU A 738 15.33 29.08 2.33
C LEU A 738 14.91 29.57 3.72
N THR A 739 14.49 30.82 3.80
CA THR A 739 13.61 31.30 4.87
C THR A 739 12.18 30.85 4.59
N THR A 740 11.61 30.05 5.49
CA THR A 740 10.20 29.63 5.43
C THR A 740 9.26 30.76 5.88
N PRO A 741 8.02 30.88 5.33
CA PRO A 741 7.39 30.00 4.33
C PRO A 741 7.79 30.31 2.88
N PHE A 742 7.80 29.29 2.01
CA PHE A 742 8.02 29.40 0.57
C PHE A 742 6.86 28.74 -0.20
N ARG A 743 6.07 29.53 -0.90
CA ARG A 743 4.84 29.06 -1.54
C ARG A 743 5.10 28.43 -2.92
N ILE A 744 4.69 27.17 -3.06
CA ILE A 744 4.76 26.40 -4.31
C ILE A 744 3.38 25.88 -4.68
N SER A 745 3.10 25.77 -5.97
CA SER A 745 1.86 25.19 -6.50
C SER A 745 2.15 23.99 -7.39
N MET A 746 1.30 22.97 -7.31
CA MET A 746 1.42 21.76 -8.11
C MET A 746 0.06 21.36 -8.66
N THR A 747 0.04 20.74 -9.83
CA THR A 747 -1.15 20.09 -10.39
C THR A 747 -0.82 18.65 -10.70
N PHE A 748 -1.67 17.71 -10.30
CA PHE A 748 -1.51 16.27 -10.53
C PHE A 748 -2.71 15.73 -11.32
N LYS A 749 -2.51 14.71 -12.18
CA LYS A 749 -3.64 13.98 -12.79
C LYS A 749 -4.55 13.38 -11.72
N ASN A 750 -5.85 13.57 -11.87
CA ASN A 750 -6.87 12.94 -11.05
C ASN A 750 -7.22 11.55 -11.63
N ASN A 751 -6.55 10.52 -11.13
CA ASN A 751 -6.79 9.14 -11.58
C ASN A 751 -8.07 8.49 -11.01
N ASN A 752 -8.81 9.17 -10.12
CA ASN A 752 -9.97 8.56 -9.47
C ASN A 752 -11.01 9.62 -9.04
N PRO A 753 -11.65 10.34 -9.98
CA PRO A 753 -12.63 11.40 -9.66
C PRO A 753 -13.83 10.90 -8.85
N SER A 754 -14.15 9.61 -8.91
CA SER A 754 -15.20 8.95 -8.13
C SER A 754 -14.72 8.33 -6.81
N GLY A 755 -13.41 8.30 -6.56
CA GLY A 755 -12.78 7.53 -5.47
C GLY A 755 -12.51 8.30 -4.17
N GLY A 756 -12.78 9.62 -4.14
CA GLY A 756 -12.86 10.39 -2.92
C GLY A 756 -12.33 11.82 -2.99
N VAL A 757 -12.38 12.52 -1.84
CA VAL A 757 -11.86 13.89 -1.74
C VAL A 757 -10.31 13.81 -1.72
N PRO A 758 -9.61 14.40 -2.70
CA PRO A 758 -8.15 14.42 -2.68
C PRO A 758 -7.65 15.32 -1.55
N ARG A 759 -6.52 14.94 -0.94
CA ARG A 759 -5.75 15.76 0.01
C ARG A 759 -4.32 15.90 -0.51
N CYS A 760 -3.81 17.12 -0.54
CA CYS A 760 -2.41 17.40 -0.83
C CYS A 760 -1.55 16.99 0.38
N VAL A 761 -0.48 16.25 0.15
CA VAL A 761 0.45 15.78 1.20
C VAL A 761 1.90 15.95 0.78
N PHE A 762 2.78 15.85 1.76
CA PHE A 762 4.23 15.74 1.58
C PHE A 762 4.80 14.61 2.42
N TRP A 763 5.99 14.15 2.06
CA TRP A 763 6.74 13.16 2.84
C TRP A 763 7.51 13.86 3.96
N ASN A 764 7.13 13.61 5.20
CA ASN A 764 7.77 14.14 6.40
C ASN A 764 8.74 13.09 6.98
N PHE A 765 10.03 13.27 6.74
CA PHE A 765 11.10 12.37 7.19
C PHE A 765 11.20 12.19 8.72
N ASN A 766 10.61 13.08 9.53
CA ASN A 766 10.69 13.01 10.99
C ASN A 766 9.62 12.12 11.62
N LEU A 767 8.57 11.73 10.88
CA LEU A 767 7.52 10.88 11.40
C LEU A 767 7.99 9.43 11.66
N ALA A 768 7.24 8.73 12.53
CA ALA A 768 7.35 7.31 12.81
C ALA A 768 8.74 6.79 13.28
N ASN A 769 9.50 7.61 14.03
CA ASN A 769 10.89 7.37 14.46
C ASN A 769 11.93 7.54 13.34
N HIS A 770 11.85 8.64 12.59
CA HIS A 770 12.71 8.93 11.43
C HIS A 770 12.63 7.89 10.30
N THR A 771 11.51 7.17 10.19
CA THR A 771 11.22 6.24 9.08
C THR A 771 10.50 6.93 7.93
N GLY A 772 9.92 8.11 8.19
CA GLY A 772 9.16 8.93 7.24
C GLY A 772 7.66 8.61 7.24
N GLY A 773 6.85 9.56 6.78
CA GLY A 773 5.41 9.36 6.62
C GLY A 773 4.71 10.51 5.89
N TRP A 774 3.50 10.27 5.37
CA TRP A 774 2.70 11.29 4.68
C TRP A 774 2.02 12.25 5.67
N ASP A 775 2.24 13.54 5.49
CA ASP A 775 1.73 14.64 6.30
C ASP A 775 1.02 15.68 5.39
N SER A 776 0.02 16.39 5.91
CA SER A 776 -0.71 17.45 5.18
C SER A 776 -0.44 18.85 5.72
N SER A 777 0.39 18.99 6.75
CA SER A 777 0.73 20.26 7.38
C SER A 777 1.37 21.25 6.39
N GLY A 778 0.82 22.46 6.27
CA GLY A 778 1.30 23.47 5.31
C GLY A 778 0.84 23.26 3.85
N CYS A 779 0.14 22.17 3.54
CA CYS A 779 -0.39 21.87 2.21
C CYS A 779 -1.92 21.89 2.17
N TYR A 780 -2.51 22.51 1.15
CA TYR A 780 -3.95 22.54 0.94
C TYR A 780 -4.34 22.40 -0.54
N VAL A 781 -5.54 21.87 -0.76
CA VAL A 781 -6.13 21.77 -2.11
C VAL A 781 -6.65 23.15 -2.51
N LYS A 782 -6.25 23.60 -3.70
CA LYS A 782 -6.72 24.87 -4.28
C LYS A 782 -7.93 24.65 -5.20
N GLU A 783 -7.87 23.62 -6.03
CA GLU A 783 -8.89 23.33 -7.04
C GLU A 783 -8.94 21.84 -7.36
N VAL A 784 -10.13 21.31 -7.66
CA VAL A 784 -10.33 19.93 -8.10
C VAL A 784 -11.21 19.94 -9.35
N THR A 785 -10.67 19.39 -10.43
CA THR A 785 -11.34 19.16 -11.71
C THR A 785 -11.46 17.65 -11.96
N GLU A 786 -12.22 17.23 -12.96
CA GLU A 786 -12.37 15.81 -13.29
C GLU A 786 -11.02 15.15 -13.61
N ASP A 787 -10.17 15.83 -14.39
CA ASP A 787 -8.86 15.32 -14.82
C ASP A 787 -7.67 15.75 -13.95
N SER A 788 -7.81 16.75 -13.06
CA SER A 788 -6.67 17.28 -12.30
C SER A 788 -6.98 17.84 -10.91
N VAL A 789 -6.02 17.71 -10.01
CA VAL A 789 -6.03 18.25 -8.64
C VAL A 789 -4.92 19.28 -8.52
N SER A 790 -5.27 20.53 -8.17
CA SER A 790 -4.31 21.60 -7.88
C SER A 790 -4.09 21.77 -6.38
N CYS A 791 -2.83 21.74 -5.98
CA CYS A 791 -2.32 21.86 -4.62
C CYS A 791 -1.50 23.14 -4.44
N THR A 792 -1.50 23.68 -3.23
CA THR A 792 -0.58 24.74 -2.82
C THR A 792 0.02 24.37 -1.47
N CYS A 793 1.34 24.49 -1.34
CA CYS A 793 2.08 24.23 -0.12
C CYS A 793 3.00 25.42 0.23
N ASP A 794 3.40 25.54 1.50
CA ASP A 794 4.20 26.66 2.05
C ASP A 794 5.66 26.29 2.39
N HIS A 795 6.12 25.12 1.94
CA HIS A 795 7.50 24.64 2.06
C HIS A 795 7.96 23.95 0.77
N LEU A 796 9.22 23.49 0.73
CA LEU A 796 9.76 22.66 -0.34
C LEU A 796 10.19 21.30 0.21
N THR A 797 9.50 20.24 -0.22
CA THR A 797 9.70 18.85 0.18
C THR A 797 9.31 17.92 -0.99
N SER A 798 9.06 16.64 -0.71
CA SER A 798 8.55 15.66 -1.68
C SER A 798 7.02 15.52 -1.58
N PHE A 799 6.30 15.98 -2.61
CA PHE A 799 4.84 16.14 -2.61
C PHE A 799 4.09 15.05 -3.37
N SER A 800 2.86 14.77 -2.95
CA SER A 800 1.91 13.90 -3.66
C SER A 800 0.45 14.25 -3.28
N ILE A 801 -0.53 13.60 -3.90
CA ILE A 801 -1.94 13.69 -3.51
C ILE A 801 -2.40 12.36 -2.92
N LEU A 802 -3.05 12.31 -1.76
CA LEU A 802 -3.74 11.09 -1.31
C LEU A 802 -5.24 11.25 -1.53
N MET A 803 -5.98 10.14 -1.65
CA MET A 803 -7.42 10.22 -1.41
C MET A 803 -7.66 10.13 0.09
N SER A 804 -8.57 10.95 0.59
CA SER A 804 -9.08 10.80 1.94
C SER A 804 -9.81 9.46 2.04
N PRO A 805 -9.51 8.59 3.04
CA PRO A 805 -10.37 7.44 3.33
C PRO A 805 -11.78 7.92 3.73
N ASP A 806 -11.89 9.16 4.21
CA ASP A 806 -13.14 9.85 4.49
C ASP A 806 -13.80 10.33 3.18
N SER A 807 -14.18 9.39 2.32
CA SER A 807 -15.16 9.62 1.25
C SER A 807 -16.10 8.41 1.16
N PRO A 808 -17.39 8.60 0.85
CA PRO A 808 -18.39 7.66 1.31
C PRO A 808 -18.71 6.58 0.26
N ASP A 809 -18.41 5.32 0.58
CA ASP A 809 -19.34 4.16 0.49
C ASP A 809 -18.69 2.91 1.11
N PRO A 810 -19.36 2.13 2.00
CA PRO A 810 -20.75 1.65 1.90
C PRO A 810 -21.79 2.48 2.67
N ASP A 811 -21.33 3.55 3.33
CA ASP A 811 -22.13 4.44 4.15
C ASP A 811 -22.84 5.53 3.32
N SER A 812 -22.61 5.62 2.00
CA SER A 812 -23.28 6.56 1.08
C SER A 812 -24.57 5.98 0.53
N LEU A 813 -24.63 4.70 0.16
CA LEU A 813 -25.90 4.06 -0.19
C LEU A 813 -26.86 4.12 1.01
N LEU A 814 -26.31 3.97 2.23
CA LEU A 814 -27.04 4.20 3.47
C LEU A 814 -27.42 5.69 3.66
N LYS A 815 -26.51 6.66 3.51
CA LYS A 815 -26.84 8.10 3.64
C LYS A 815 -27.83 8.58 2.59
N ILE A 816 -27.69 8.21 1.32
CA ILE A 816 -28.64 8.47 0.23
C ILE A 816 -30.00 7.85 0.57
N LEU A 817 -30.04 6.61 1.06
CA LEU A 817 -31.27 5.99 1.52
C LEU A 817 -31.88 6.73 2.72
N LEU A 818 -31.07 7.17 3.69
CA LEU A 818 -31.52 7.96 4.84
C LEU A 818 -31.99 9.36 4.45
N ASP A 819 -31.38 10.01 3.46
CA ASP A 819 -31.78 11.32 2.95
C ASP A 819 -33.10 11.19 2.16
N ILE A 820 -33.25 10.14 1.35
CA ILE A 820 -34.52 9.80 0.68
C ILE A 820 -35.62 9.51 1.71
N ILE A 821 -35.36 8.67 2.72
CA ILE A 821 -36.32 8.35 3.79
C ILE A 821 -36.63 9.60 4.61
N SER A 822 -35.63 10.43 4.93
CA SER A 822 -35.82 11.69 5.68
C SER A 822 -36.67 12.67 4.89
N TYR A 823 -36.42 12.86 3.60
CA TYR A 823 -37.17 13.78 2.76
C TYR A 823 -38.62 13.33 2.55
N ILE A 824 -38.85 12.05 2.24
CA ILE A 824 -40.19 11.46 2.11
C ILE A 824 -40.94 11.53 3.45
N GLY A 825 -40.26 11.18 4.55
CA GLY A 825 -40.80 11.22 5.91
C GLY A 825 -41.16 12.63 6.37
N LEU A 826 -40.32 13.62 6.07
CA LEU A 826 -40.55 15.02 6.41
C LEU A 826 -41.70 15.64 5.60
N CYS A 827 -41.79 15.31 4.30
CA CYS A 827 -42.98 15.64 3.49
C CYS A 827 -44.27 15.06 4.10
N PHE A 828 -44.23 13.81 4.58
CA PHE A 828 -45.37 13.17 5.24
C PHE A 828 -45.72 13.81 6.61
N SER A 829 -44.71 14.22 7.39
CA SER A 829 -44.88 15.01 8.62
C SER A 829 -45.57 16.35 8.32
N ILE A 830 -45.04 17.12 7.36
CA ILE A 830 -45.56 18.43 6.94
C ILE A 830 -47.03 18.33 6.50
N LEU A 831 -47.37 17.35 5.65
CA LEU A 831 -48.75 17.12 5.21
C LEU A 831 -49.68 16.77 6.40
N SER A 832 -49.21 15.95 7.34
CA SER A 832 -49.97 15.59 8.55
C SER A 832 -50.19 16.79 9.49
N LEU A 833 -49.19 17.66 9.63
CA LEU A 833 -49.27 18.88 10.45
C LEU A 833 -50.19 19.91 9.82
N ALA A 834 -50.09 20.14 8.51
CA ALA A 834 -51.02 20.98 7.75
C ALA A 834 -52.47 20.48 7.87
N ALA A 835 -52.67 19.15 7.84
CA ALA A 835 -53.98 18.55 8.08
C ALA A 835 -54.49 18.78 9.51
N CYS A 836 -53.67 18.64 10.56
CA CYS A 836 -54.07 18.89 11.95
C CYS A 836 -54.42 20.38 12.17
N LEU A 837 -53.63 21.31 11.63
CA LEU A 837 -53.96 22.75 11.63
C LEU A 837 -55.28 23.05 10.90
N THR A 838 -55.53 22.40 9.77
CA THR A 838 -56.79 22.54 9.00
C THR A 838 -57.99 22.01 9.79
N VAL A 839 -57.86 20.82 10.40
CA VAL A 839 -58.89 20.22 11.26
C VAL A 839 -59.21 21.13 12.46
N GLU A 840 -58.18 21.62 13.15
CA GLU A 840 -58.35 22.57 14.27
C GLU A 840 -59.04 23.86 13.83
N ALA A 841 -58.65 24.45 12.69
CA ALA A 841 -59.29 25.64 12.16
C ALA A 841 -60.79 25.41 11.81
N VAL A 842 -61.11 24.27 11.19
CA VAL A 842 -62.49 23.88 10.86
C VAL A 842 -63.34 23.69 12.12
N VAL A 843 -62.78 23.10 13.16
CA VAL A 843 -63.49 22.67 14.37
C VAL A 843 -63.45 23.71 15.50
N TRP A 844 -62.58 24.72 15.40
CA TRP A 844 -62.29 25.74 16.41
C TRP A 844 -63.51 26.26 17.19
N LYS A 845 -64.52 26.79 16.49
CA LYS A 845 -65.74 27.35 17.11
C LYS A 845 -66.58 26.30 17.87
N SER A 846 -66.48 25.02 17.52
CA SER A 846 -67.23 23.95 18.18
C SER A 846 -66.58 23.54 19.51
N VAL A 847 -65.26 23.33 19.52
CA VAL A 847 -64.55 22.69 20.64
C VAL A 847 -63.90 23.69 21.61
N THR A 848 -63.74 24.95 21.22
CA THR A 848 -63.17 26.04 22.08
C THR A 848 -64.16 26.57 23.14
N LYS A 849 -65.38 26.01 23.25
CA LYS A 849 -66.42 26.45 24.21
C LYS A 849 -65.98 26.34 25.68
N ASN A 850 -65.38 25.22 26.08
CA ASN A 850 -64.94 24.98 27.47
C ASN A 850 -63.52 25.53 27.70
N ARG A 851 -63.24 26.18 28.84
CA ARG A 851 -61.93 26.81 29.13
C ARG A 851 -60.73 25.85 29.05
N THR A 852 -60.84 24.65 29.62
CA THR A 852 -59.79 23.62 29.55
C THR A 852 -59.55 23.16 28.11
N SER A 853 -60.63 22.97 27.34
CA SER A 853 -60.59 22.59 25.93
C SER A 853 -59.92 23.68 25.10
N SER A 854 -60.34 24.93 25.26
CA SER A 854 -59.76 26.09 24.56
C SER A 854 -58.24 26.18 24.72
N MET A 855 -57.73 25.95 25.93
CA MET A 855 -56.30 26.02 26.20
C MET A 855 -55.54 24.83 25.62
N ARG A 856 -56.13 23.63 25.66
CA ARG A 856 -55.59 22.44 24.99
C ARG A 856 -55.41 22.66 23.49
N HIS A 857 -56.45 23.14 22.79
CA HIS A 857 -56.37 23.38 21.34
C HIS A 857 -55.42 24.53 20.98
N ILE A 858 -55.32 25.57 21.82
CA ILE A 858 -54.27 26.59 21.67
C ILE A 858 -52.87 25.95 21.76
N CYS A 859 -52.61 25.07 22.73
CA CYS A 859 -51.32 24.39 22.83
C CYS A 859 -51.06 23.47 21.63
N ILE A 860 -52.04 22.66 21.21
CA ILE A 860 -51.92 21.76 20.05
C ILE A 860 -51.63 22.54 18.76
N VAL A 861 -52.35 23.65 18.50
CA VAL A 861 -52.12 24.51 17.33
C VAL A 861 -50.72 25.12 17.37
N ASN A 862 -50.23 25.59 18.52
CA ASN A 862 -48.87 26.17 18.61
C ASN A 862 -47.77 25.10 18.53
N ILE A 863 -47.98 23.89 19.06
CA ILE A 863 -47.09 22.73 18.87
C ILE A 863 -47.01 22.37 17.39
N ALA A 864 -48.15 22.24 16.70
CA ALA A 864 -48.20 21.89 15.30
C ALA A 864 -47.62 22.99 14.40
N ALA A 865 -47.89 24.27 14.69
CA ALA A 865 -47.33 25.40 13.96
C ALA A 865 -45.81 25.54 14.16
N SER A 866 -45.32 25.40 15.40
CA SER A 866 -43.87 25.46 15.69
C SER A 866 -43.14 24.31 15.03
N LEU A 867 -43.69 23.09 15.05
CA LEU A 867 -43.08 21.95 14.37
C LEU A 867 -43.10 22.12 12.85
N LEU A 868 -44.21 22.60 12.27
CA LEU A 868 -44.30 22.88 10.83
C LEU A 868 -43.26 23.92 10.37
N VAL A 869 -43.02 24.96 11.16
CA VAL A 869 -41.97 25.96 10.90
C VAL A 869 -40.58 25.32 11.00
N ALA A 870 -40.33 24.46 12.00
CA ALA A 870 -39.07 23.73 12.12
C ALA A 870 -38.81 22.80 10.91
N ASP A 871 -39.80 22.00 10.52
CA ASP A 871 -39.72 21.06 9.39
C ASP A 871 -39.46 21.79 8.05
N VAL A 872 -40.13 22.94 7.81
CA VAL A 872 -39.90 23.77 6.61
C VAL A 872 -38.50 24.38 6.61
N TRP A 873 -38.04 24.97 7.72
CA TRP A 873 -36.68 25.53 7.77
C TRP A 873 -35.58 24.46 7.74
N PHE A 874 -35.87 23.22 8.17
CA PHE A 874 -34.97 22.08 8.01
C PHE A 874 -34.76 21.74 6.53
N ILE A 875 -35.83 21.71 5.72
CA ILE A 875 -35.73 21.54 4.26
C ILE A 875 -34.93 22.70 3.64
N VAL A 876 -35.18 23.94 4.05
CA VAL A 876 -34.42 25.11 3.56
C VAL A 876 -32.94 25.01 3.91
N ALA A 877 -32.60 24.60 5.14
CA ALA A 877 -31.22 24.39 5.57
C ALA A 877 -30.50 23.30 4.75
N ALA A 878 -31.18 22.20 4.44
CA ALA A 878 -30.66 21.13 3.58
C ALA A 878 -30.52 21.57 2.10
N ALA A 879 -31.47 22.35 1.58
CA ALA A 879 -31.42 22.87 0.21
C ALA A 879 -30.29 23.90 0.02
N VAL A 880 -30.06 24.78 1.00
CA VAL A 880 -28.97 25.76 1.02
C VAL A 880 -27.59 25.08 1.03
N HIS A 881 -27.47 23.91 1.67
CA HIS A 881 -26.22 23.14 1.69
C HIS A 881 -25.85 22.48 0.35
N ASN A 882 -26.84 22.05 -0.44
CA ASN A 882 -26.60 21.23 -1.64
C ASN A 882 -26.14 22.03 -2.88
N TYR A 883 -26.32 23.35 -2.93
CA TYR A 883 -25.81 24.18 -4.02
C TYR A 883 -24.38 24.64 -3.72
N ARG A 884 -23.42 24.26 -4.57
CA ARG A 884 -21.97 24.58 -4.48
C ARG A 884 -21.61 26.08 -4.68
N TYR A 885 -22.44 27.00 -4.21
CA TYR A 885 -22.06 28.40 -4.04
C TYR A 885 -21.77 28.67 -2.56
N PRO A 886 -20.81 29.54 -2.22
CA PRO A 886 -20.65 30.05 -0.86
C PRO A 886 -21.82 30.97 -0.53
N LEU A 887 -22.98 30.37 -0.29
CA LEU A 887 -24.22 31.03 0.14
C LEU A 887 -23.94 31.74 1.46
N ASN A 888 -24.32 33.02 1.52
CA ASN A 888 -24.09 33.93 2.63
C ASN A 888 -24.17 33.21 3.99
N GLN A 889 -23.08 33.21 4.75
CA GLN A 889 -22.96 32.62 6.09
C GLN A 889 -24.15 33.02 7.00
N THR A 890 -24.62 34.27 6.83
CA THR A 890 -25.85 34.82 7.43
C THR A 890 -27.11 33.98 7.19
N ALA A 891 -27.35 33.47 5.98
CA ALA A 891 -28.54 32.68 5.66
C ALA A 891 -28.54 31.32 6.38
N CYS A 892 -27.37 30.68 6.46
CA CYS A 892 -27.17 29.42 7.20
C CYS A 892 -27.39 29.60 8.71
N VAL A 893 -26.90 30.72 9.27
CA VAL A 893 -27.12 31.12 10.67
C VAL A 893 -28.60 31.42 10.94
N VAL A 894 -29.28 32.15 10.05
CA VAL A 894 -30.71 32.47 10.17
C VAL A 894 -31.58 31.21 10.12
N ALA A 895 -31.32 30.29 9.19
CA ALA A 895 -32.03 29.01 9.13
C ALA A 895 -31.82 28.20 10.42
N THR A 896 -30.57 28.09 10.89
CA THR A 896 -30.22 27.38 12.13
C THR A 896 -30.91 28.01 13.36
N PHE A 897 -31.03 29.33 13.41
CA PHE A 897 -31.75 30.04 14.48
C PHE A 897 -33.25 29.71 14.49
N PHE A 898 -33.93 29.79 13.34
CA PHE A 898 -35.36 29.48 13.27
C PHE A 898 -35.65 28.02 13.62
N VAL A 899 -34.81 27.09 13.16
CA VAL A 899 -34.87 25.66 13.51
C VAL A 899 -34.71 25.44 15.01
N HIS A 900 -33.66 26.00 15.63
CA HIS A 900 -33.39 25.89 17.07
C HIS A 900 -34.55 26.46 17.90
N PHE A 901 -34.98 27.69 17.61
CA PHE A 901 -36.09 28.35 18.30
C PHE A 901 -37.40 27.56 18.19
N SER A 902 -37.72 27.04 16.99
CA SER A 902 -39.00 26.37 16.73
C SER A 902 -39.08 24.99 17.41
N TYR A 903 -38.02 24.18 17.33
CA TYR A 903 -37.98 22.90 18.05
C TYR A 903 -38.01 23.11 19.58
N LEU A 904 -37.30 24.11 20.10
CA LEU A 904 -37.33 24.43 21.53
C LEU A 904 -38.74 24.87 21.97
N SER A 905 -39.43 25.66 21.14
CA SER A 905 -40.82 26.08 21.38
C SER A 905 -41.81 24.91 21.44
N VAL A 906 -41.62 23.85 20.64
CA VAL A 906 -42.44 22.62 20.72
C VAL A 906 -42.37 22.01 22.13
N PHE A 907 -41.18 21.91 22.73
CA PHE A 907 -41.02 21.42 24.10
C PHE A 907 -41.66 22.35 25.14
N PHE A 908 -41.48 23.67 25.04
CA PHE A 908 -42.08 24.62 25.98
C PHE A 908 -43.61 24.71 25.88
N TRP A 909 -44.20 24.55 24.69
CA TRP A 909 -45.66 24.42 24.55
C TRP A 909 -46.19 23.08 25.09
N MET A 910 -45.43 22.00 24.98
CA MET A 910 -45.75 20.72 25.64
C MET A 910 -45.66 20.84 27.16
N LEU A 911 -44.62 21.51 27.70
CA LEU A 911 -44.51 21.85 29.12
C LEU A 911 -45.71 22.66 29.59
N THR A 912 -46.13 23.65 28.80
CA THR A 912 -47.31 24.47 29.08
C THR A 912 -48.58 23.62 29.14
N LEU A 913 -48.75 22.67 28.21
CA LEU A 913 -49.87 21.71 28.22
C LEU A 913 -49.85 20.81 29.48
N GLY A 914 -48.67 20.32 29.88
CA GLY A 914 -48.48 19.51 31.09
C GLY A 914 -48.75 20.29 32.39
N LEU A 915 -48.11 21.44 32.57
CA LEU A 915 -48.32 22.32 33.72
C LEU A 915 -49.79 22.77 33.83
N MET A 916 -50.47 23.00 32.69
CA MET A 916 -51.89 23.35 32.71
C MET A 916 -52.78 22.20 33.23
N LEU A 917 -52.46 20.96 32.85
CA LEU A 917 -53.13 19.76 33.35
C LEU A 917 -52.90 19.57 34.86
N PHE A 918 -51.65 19.74 35.32
CA PHE A 918 -51.27 19.68 36.72
C PHE A 918 -52.01 20.73 37.57
N TYR A 919 -51.95 22.00 37.15
CA TYR A 919 -52.60 23.11 37.87
C TYR A 919 -54.10 22.90 38.04
N ARG A 920 -54.80 22.43 36.99
CA ARG A 920 -56.25 22.14 37.02
C ARG A 920 -56.63 21.03 38.01
N LEU A 921 -55.74 20.08 38.27
CA LEU A 921 -56.00 18.92 39.14
C LEU A 921 -55.54 19.12 40.59
N VAL A 922 -54.55 20.00 40.82
CA VAL A 922 -54.04 20.32 42.16
C VAL A 922 -54.78 21.53 42.75
N PHE A 923 -55.02 22.58 41.96
CA PHE A 923 -55.63 23.84 42.40
C PHE A 923 -57.06 23.99 41.87
N ILE A 924 -57.92 23.03 42.22
CA ILE A 924 -59.32 22.94 41.77
C ILE A 924 -60.13 24.22 42.04
N LEU A 925 -59.78 24.97 43.09
CA LEU A 925 -60.49 26.16 43.59
C LEU A 925 -59.98 27.51 43.04
N HIS A 926 -58.92 27.53 42.21
CA HIS A 926 -58.27 28.80 41.82
C HIS A 926 -58.75 29.31 40.45
N ASP A 927 -59.72 30.23 40.44
CA ASP A 927 -60.39 30.68 39.21
C ASP A 927 -59.67 31.82 38.45
N THR A 928 -58.53 31.50 37.85
CA THR A 928 -57.70 32.46 37.09
C THR A 928 -58.31 32.83 35.73
N SER A 929 -58.32 34.12 35.36
CA SER A 929 -59.00 34.61 34.15
C SER A 929 -58.43 34.04 32.83
N LYS A 930 -59.30 33.89 31.81
CA LYS A 930 -58.92 33.39 30.47
C LYS A 930 -57.80 34.21 29.81
N SER A 931 -57.69 35.51 30.10
CA SER A 931 -56.68 36.38 29.48
C SER A 931 -55.30 36.17 30.11
N ILE A 932 -55.24 36.21 31.45
CA ILE A 932 -54.00 35.98 32.22
C ILE A 932 -53.42 34.59 31.91
N GLN A 933 -54.28 33.57 31.86
CA GLN A 933 -53.86 32.20 31.53
C GLN A 933 -53.27 32.08 30.11
N LYS A 934 -53.76 32.86 29.13
CA LYS A 934 -53.14 32.93 27.79
C LYS A 934 -51.80 33.65 27.83
N ALA A 935 -51.72 34.79 28.51
CA ALA A 935 -50.48 35.58 28.61
C ALA A 935 -49.33 34.75 29.21
N ILE A 936 -49.60 34.00 30.29
CA ILE A 936 -48.63 33.06 30.89
C ILE A 936 -48.23 31.96 29.89
N ALA A 937 -49.20 31.36 29.20
CA ALA A 937 -48.94 30.29 28.23
C ALA A 937 -48.08 30.75 27.04
N PHE A 938 -48.36 31.92 26.45
CA PHE A 938 -47.54 32.48 25.36
C PHE A 938 -46.15 32.94 25.85
N SER A 939 -46.06 33.50 27.06
CA SER A 939 -44.79 33.89 27.68
C SER A 939 -43.87 32.68 27.91
N LEU A 940 -44.41 31.59 28.46
CA LEU A 940 -43.65 30.34 28.66
C LEU A 940 -43.37 29.62 27.34
N GLY A 941 -44.35 29.55 26.44
CA GLY A 941 -44.30 28.78 25.20
C GLY A 941 -43.37 29.35 24.11
N TYR A 942 -43.16 30.67 24.05
CA TYR A 942 -42.24 31.30 23.10
C TYR A 942 -41.19 32.21 23.74
N GLY A 943 -41.49 32.88 24.86
CA GLY A 943 -40.55 33.80 25.50
C GLY A 943 -39.29 33.10 26.03
N CYS A 944 -39.46 32.01 26.78
CA CYS A 944 -38.32 31.22 27.28
C CYS A 944 -37.45 30.63 26.14
N PRO A 945 -38.02 29.97 25.10
CA PRO A 945 -37.26 29.55 23.92
C PRO A 945 -36.48 30.68 23.25
N LEU A 946 -37.10 31.85 23.06
CA LEU A 946 -36.47 32.99 22.39
C LEU A 946 -35.23 33.47 23.15
N VAL A 947 -35.34 33.61 24.47
CA VAL A 947 -34.22 34.03 25.34
C VAL A 947 -33.05 33.04 25.24
N ILE A 948 -33.32 31.73 25.31
CA ILE A 948 -32.28 30.69 25.19
C ILE A 948 -31.61 30.74 23.81
N SER A 949 -32.39 30.82 22.72
CA SER A 949 -31.86 30.87 21.36
C SER A 949 -31.02 32.12 21.09
N VAL A 950 -31.46 33.29 21.55
CA VAL A 950 -30.73 34.57 21.39
C VAL A 950 -29.43 34.58 22.19
N ILE A 951 -29.45 34.12 23.45
CA ILE A 951 -28.22 34.00 24.26
C ILE A 951 -27.22 33.04 23.59
N THR A 952 -27.70 31.92 23.05
CA THR A 952 -26.85 30.93 22.37
C THR A 952 -26.16 31.55 21.15
N VAL A 953 -26.89 32.28 20.30
CA VAL A 953 -26.31 33.01 19.14
C VAL A 953 -25.32 34.06 19.63
N GLY A 954 -25.69 34.91 20.58
CA GLY A 954 -24.83 35.99 21.09
C GLY A 954 -23.51 35.49 21.69
N ALA A 955 -23.50 34.32 22.34
CA ALA A 955 -22.31 33.73 22.94
C ALA A 955 -21.38 33.01 21.93
N THR A 956 -21.90 32.53 20.80
CA THR A 956 -21.16 31.63 19.88
C THR A 956 -20.86 32.25 18.51
N GLN A 957 -21.70 33.16 18.03
CA GLN A 957 -21.54 33.82 16.74
C GLN A 957 -20.30 34.73 16.62
N PRO A 958 -19.83 35.45 17.66
CA PRO A 958 -18.61 36.27 17.57
C PRO A 958 -17.31 35.51 17.27
N ARG A 959 -17.36 34.17 17.31
CA ARG A 959 -16.26 33.27 16.96
C ARG A 959 -16.55 32.41 15.72
N GLU A 960 -17.70 32.64 15.06
CA GLU A 960 -18.23 31.85 13.93
C GLU A 960 -18.54 30.37 14.24
N VAL A 961 -18.77 30.03 15.52
CA VAL A 961 -18.89 28.63 15.97
C VAL A 961 -20.32 28.23 16.39
N TYR A 962 -21.33 28.93 15.88
CA TYR A 962 -22.74 28.58 16.09
C TYR A 962 -23.18 27.39 15.21
N THR A 963 -22.79 27.42 13.93
CA THR A 963 -23.09 26.39 12.91
C THR A 963 -21.93 25.41 12.74
N ARG A 964 -22.21 24.21 12.22
CA ARG A 964 -21.17 23.26 11.76
C ARG A 964 -20.54 23.77 10.46
N LYS A 965 -19.26 23.46 10.24
CA LYS A 965 -18.52 23.82 9.01
C LYS A 965 -19.10 23.14 7.75
N ASN A 966 -19.69 21.96 7.90
CA ASN A 966 -20.20 21.11 6.82
C ASN A 966 -21.73 20.89 6.87
N ALA A 967 -22.49 21.73 7.60
CA ALA A 967 -23.96 21.66 7.65
C ALA A 967 -24.58 22.90 8.31
N CYS A 968 -25.75 23.36 7.82
CA CYS A 968 -26.55 24.40 8.48
C CYS A 968 -27.31 23.86 9.70
N TRP A 969 -26.55 23.44 10.71
CA TRP A 969 -27.03 22.89 11.97
C TRP A 969 -26.13 23.32 13.14
N LEU A 970 -26.64 23.24 14.37
CA LEU A 970 -25.93 23.56 15.61
C LEU A 970 -24.60 22.78 15.75
N ASN A 971 -23.52 23.48 16.10
CA ASN A 971 -22.21 22.87 16.26
C ASN A 971 -22.14 21.95 17.50
N TRP A 972 -21.37 20.87 17.39
CA TRP A 972 -21.05 19.93 18.47
C TRP A 972 -19.54 19.88 18.77
N GLU A 973 -18.71 19.89 17.72
CA GLU A 973 -17.28 19.57 17.79
C GLU A 973 -16.47 20.63 18.55
N ASP A 974 -16.59 21.91 18.16
CA ASP A 974 -15.74 22.98 18.66
C ASP A 974 -16.30 23.64 19.96
N THR A 975 -17.61 23.84 20.05
CA THR A 975 -18.27 24.62 21.14
C THR A 975 -19.42 23.91 21.85
N LYS A 976 -19.82 22.72 21.42
CA LYS A 976 -20.96 21.95 21.97
C LYS A 976 -22.29 22.74 21.99
N ALA A 977 -22.48 23.70 21.08
CA ALA A 977 -23.66 24.57 21.00
C ALA A 977 -25.01 23.80 20.99
N LEU A 978 -25.03 22.59 20.43
CA LEU A 978 -26.18 21.67 20.46
C LEU A 978 -26.72 21.38 21.88
N LEU A 979 -25.86 21.41 22.91
CA LEU A 979 -26.28 21.18 24.31
C LEU A 979 -27.27 22.24 24.81
N ALA A 980 -27.20 23.47 24.30
CA ALA A 980 -28.12 24.56 24.67
C ALA A 980 -29.58 24.25 24.31
N PHE A 981 -29.80 23.38 23.33
CA PHE A 981 -31.11 22.85 22.96
C PHE A 981 -31.45 21.54 23.68
N VAL A 982 -30.53 20.57 23.68
CA VAL A 982 -30.80 19.20 24.16
C VAL A 982 -31.02 19.15 25.68
N ILE A 983 -30.25 19.92 26.47
CA ILE A 983 -30.37 19.90 27.93
C ILE A 983 -31.77 20.40 28.39
N PRO A 984 -32.26 21.58 27.95
CA PRO A 984 -33.64 22.00 28.24
C PRO A 984 -34.71 20.99 27.76
N ALA A 985 -34.56 20.42 26.57
CA ALA A 985 -35.52 19.46 26.02
C ALA A 985 -35.65 18.21 26.91
N LEU A 986 -34.53 17.61 27.34
CA LEU A 986 -34.53 16.44 28.22
C LEU A 986 -35.12 16.75 29.61
N ILE A 987 -34.80 17.92 30.18
CA ILE A 987 -35.39 18.36 31.46
C ILE A 987 -36.92 18.47 31.33
N ILE A 988 -37.41 19.08 30.24
CA ILE A 988 -38.85 19.23 29.98
C ILE A 988 -39.56 17.88 29.84
N VAL A 989 -38.93 16.92 29.14
CA VAL A 989 -39.46 15.55 29.01
C VAL A 989 -39.61 14.90 30.38
N VAL A 990 -38.59 14.96 31.24
CA VAL A 990 -38.64 14.40 32.61
C VAL A 990 -39.73 15.07 33.45
N VAL A 991 -39.87 16.40 33.38
CA VAL A 991 -40.92 17.14 34.09
C VAL A 991 -42.31 16.74 33.60
N ASN A 992 -42.54 16.65 32.29
CA ASN A 992 -43.83 16.26 31.73
C ASN A 992 -44.20 14.79 31.99
N VAL A 993 -43.22 13.88 32.00
CA VAL A 993 -43.43 12.48 32.44
C VAL A 993 -43.83 12.44 33.92
N THR A 994 -43.12 13.19 34.78
CA THR A 994 -43.44 13.29 36.21
C THR A 994 -44.86 13.85 36.44
N ILE A 995 -45.22 14.93 35.75
CA ILE A 995 -46.57 15.50 35.76
C ILE A 995 -47.60 14.44 35.31
N THR A 996 -47.33 13.73 34.21
CA THR A 996 -48.24 12.71 33.68
C THR A 996 -48.47 11.60 34.70
N VAL A 997 -47.43 11.10 35.36
CA VAL A 997 -47.53 10.08 36.43
C VAL A 997 -48.39 10.60 37.59
N VAL A 998 -48.09 11.78 38.13
CA VAL A 998 -48.87 12.39 39.23
C VAL A 998 -50.34 12.58 38.84
N VAL A 999 -50.60 13.02 37.61
CA VAL A 999 -51.95 13.21 37.08
C VAL A 999 -52.68 11.88 36.91
N ILE A 1000 -52.06 10.84 36.35
CA ILE A 1000 -52.63 9.50 36.24
C ILE A 1000 -52.99 8.97 37.64
N THR A 1001 -52.08 9.06 38.60
CA THR A 1001 -52.32 8.63 39.99
C THR A 1001 -53.47 9.41 40.64
N LYS A 1002 -53.59 10.72 40.39
CA LYS A 1002 -54.70 11.55 40.90
C LYS A 1002 -56.05 11.27 40.21
N ILE A 1003 -56.07 10.99 38.90
CA ILE A 1003 -57.29 10.68 38.14
C ILE A 1003 -57.80 9.26 38.47
N LEU A 1004 -56.89 8.29 38.68
CA LEU A 1004 -57.25 6.90 39.03
C LEU A 1004 -57.66 6.73 40.49
N ARG A 1005 -57.29 7.64 41.40
CA ARG A 1005 -57.70 7.58 42.80
C ARG A 1005 -59.20 7.85 42.94
N PRO A 1006 -59.98 6.98 43.61
CA PRO A 1006 -61.39 7.24 43.88
C PRO A 1006 -61.57 8.52 44.72
N SER A 1007 -62.19 9.56 44.14
CA SER A 1007 -62.48 10.80 44.86
C SER A 1007 -63.70 10.62 45.76
N ILE A 1008 -63.47 10.69 47.07
CA ILE A 1008 -64.49 10.89 48.10
C ILE A 1008 -64.55 12.41 48.30
N GLY A 1009 -65.65 13.03 47.86
CA GLY A 1009 -65.76 14.49 47.70
C GLY A 1009 -65.86 14.89 46.22
N ASP A 1010 -66.72 15.89 45.96
CA ASP A 1010 -67.31 16.35 44.69
C ASP A 1010 -66.90 15.68 43.37
N LYS A 1011 -67.90 15.26 42.59
CA LYS A 1011 -67.73 14.65 41.27
C LYS A 1011 -67.51 15.75 40.22
N PRO A 1012 -66.30 15.96 39.67
CA PRO A 1012 -66.17 16.77 38.45
C PRO A 1012 -66.97 16.11 37.32
N SER A 1013 -67.52 16.94 36.45
CA SER A 1013 -68.51 16.51 35.45
C SER A 1013 -67.99 15.36 34.59
N ARG A 1014 -68.87 14.45 34.16
CA ARG A 1014 -68.51 13.30 33.31
C ARG A 1014 -67.77 13.75 32.03
N GLN A 1015 -68.10 14.95 31.54
CA GLN A 1015 -67.46 15.59 30.40
C GLN A 1015 -66.04 16.11 30.71
N GLU A 1016 -65.81 16.71 31.88
CA GLU A 1016 -64.47 17.17 32.27
C GLU A 1016 -63.52 16.02 32.55
N LYS A 1017 -63.97 14.98 33.28
CA LYS A 1017 -63.16 13.76 33.51
C LYS A 1017 -62.70 13.14 32.18
N SER A 1018 -63.60 13.05 31.20
CA SER A 1018 -63.26 12.57 29.85
C SER A 1018 -62.19 13.45 29.19
N SER A 1019 -62.34 14.77 29.23
CA SER A 1019 -61.35 15.69 28.65
C SER A 1019 -59.98 15.63 29.34
N LEU A 1020 -59.94 15.47 30.67
CA LEU A 1020 -58.68 15.36 31.43
C LEU A 1020 -57.99 14.03 31.18
N PHE A 1021 -58.73 12.92 31.15
CA PHE A 1021 -58.20 11.60 30.77
C PHE A 1021 -57.62 11.62 29.35
N GLN A 1022 -58.29 12.30 28.42
CA GLN A 1022 -57.81 12.43 27.05
C GLN A 1022 -56.54 13.30 26.95
N ILE A 1023 -56.45 14.43 27.66
CA ILE A 1023 -55.21 15.24 27.73
C ILE A 1023 -54.07 14.40 28.31
N THR A 1024 -54.34 13.65 29.38
CA THR A 1024 -53.37 12.77 30.04
C THR A 1024 -52.88 11.67 29.10
N LYS A 1025 -53.76 11.06 28.31
CA LYS A 1025 -53.41 10.06 27.28
C LYS A 1025 -52.60 10.66 26.13
N SER A 1026 -52.96 11.87 25.69
CA SER A 1026 -52.22 12.59 24.64
C SER A 1026 -50.80 12.92 25.11
N LEU A 1027 -50.66 13.53 26.29
CA LEU A 1027 -49.37 13.86 26.90
C LEU A 1027 -48.52 12.61 27.19
N GLY A 1028 -49.12 11.55 27.75
CA GLY A 1028 -48.43 10.31 28.10
C GLY A 1028 -47.96 9.46 26.91
N VAL A 1029 -48.47 9.71 25.70
CA VAL A 1029 -47.94 9.12 24.45
C VAL A 1029 -46.98 10.08 23.76
N LEU A 1030 -47.32 11.37 23.68
CA LEU A 1030 -46.58 12.35 22.90
C LEU A 1030 -45.27 12.81 23.56
N THR A 1031 -45.24 12.94 24.90
CA THR A 1031 -44.03 13.34 25.64
C THR A 1031 -42.92 12.28 25.56
N PRO A 1032 -43.15 10.99 25.84
CA PRO A 1032 -42.09 9.99 25.71
C PRO A 1032 -41.64 9.81 24.27
N LEU A 1033 -42.55 9.93 23.30
CA LEU A 1033 -42.21 9.77 21.89
C LEU A 1033 -41.27 10.88 21.40
N LEU A 1034 -41.58 12.14 21.70
CA LEU A 1034 -40.69 13.28 21.42
C LEU A 1034 -39.37 13.22 22.21
N GLY A 1035 -39.40 12.72 23.44
CA GLY A 1035 -38.20 12.47 24.24
C GLY A 1035 -37.31 11.37 23.66
N LEU A 1036 -37.90 10.30 23.14
CA LEU A 1036 -37.17 9.22 22.46
C LEU A 1036 -36.57 9.71 21.13
N THR A 1037 -37.31 10.47 20.31
CA THR A 1037 -36.78 11.07 19.08
C THR A 1037 -35.48 11.84 19.37
N TRP A 1038 -35.51 12.78 20.30
CA TRP A 1038 -34.33 13.61 20.59
C TRP A 1038 -33.27 12.91 21.46
N GLY A 1039 -33.63 11.87 22.21
CA GLY A 1039 -32.68 10.97 22.85
C GLY A 1039 -31.83 10.18 21.84
N PHE A 1040 -32.46 9.59 20.81
CA PHE A 1040 -31.75 8.98 19.69
C PHE A 1040 -31.00 10.02 18.85
N GLY A 1041 -31.54 11.23 18.70
CA GLY A 1041 -30.86 12.36 18.05
C GLY A 1041 -29.62 12.89 18.79
N LEU A 1042 -29.46 12.57 20.09
CA LEU A 1042 -28.21 12.76 20.82
C LEU A 1042 -27.29 11.54 20.65
N ALA A 1043 -27.84 10.32 20.64
CA ALA A 1043 -27.07 9.09 20.44
C ALA A 1043 -26.31 9.08 19.11
N THR A 1044 -26.88 9.65 18.05
CA THR A 1044 -26.25 9.80 16.72
C THR A 1044 -25.08 10.79 16.67
N VAL A 1045 -24.84 11.55 17.74
CA VAL A 1045 -23.83 12.62 17.79
C VAL A 1045 -22.58 12.22 18.60
N PHE A 1046 -22.62 11.09 19.31
CA PHE A 1046 -21.42 10.48 19.87
C PHE A 1046 -20.60 9.79 18.77
N GLN A 1047 -19.27 9.94 18.82
CA GLN A 1047 -18.36 9.16 17.98
C GLN A 1047 -18.56 7.66 18.29
N GLU A 1048 -18.54 6.82 17.24
CA GLU A 1048 -18.95 5.40 17.26
C GLU A 1048 -20.48 5.11 17.26
N SER A 1049 -21.30 6.05 16.76
CA SER A 1049 -22.73 5.82 16.49
C SER A 1049 -22.99 4.73 15.42
N ASN A 1050 -23.76 3.69 15.78
CA ASN A 1050 -24.26 2.70 14.82
C ASN A 1050 -25.33 3.29 13.89
N ALA A 1051 -25.31 2.89 12.61
CA ALA A 1051 -26.31 3.21 11.57
C ALA A 1051 -27.78 3.11 12.05
N VAL A 1052 -28.08 2.13 12.90
CA VAL A 1052 -29.40 1.89 13.50
C VAL A 1052 -29.94 3.13 14.23
N PHE A 1053 -29.11 3.90 14.94
CA PHE A 1053 -29.58 5.10 15.66
C PHE A 1053 -30.04 6.20 14.69
N HIS A 1054 -29.36 6.36 13.55
CA HIS A 1054 -29.78 7.31 12.51
C HIS A 1054 -31.10 6.88 11.86
N ILE A 1055 -31.27 5.59 11.55
CA ILE A 1055 -32.52 5.04 11.01
C ILE A 1055 -33.69 5.28 11.98
N VAL A 1056 -33.51 4.94 13.26
CA VAL A 1056 -34.55 5.12 14.30
C VAL A 1056 -34.88 6.61 14.50
N PHE A 1057 -33.87 7.48 14.53
CA PHE A 1057 -34.06 8.93 14.63
C PHE A 1057 -34.88 9.48 13.46
N THR A 1058 -34.50 9.17 12.22
CA THR A 1058 -35.23 9.60 11.02
C THR A 1058 -36.66 9.08 11.02
N LEU A 1059 -36.88 7.81 11.34
CA LEU A 1059 -38.21 7.20 11.35
C LEU A 1059 -39.15 7.83 12.40
N LEU A 1060 -38.63 8.13 13.60
CA LEU A 1060 -39.40 8.79 14.66
C LEU A 1060 -39.78 10.23 14.29
N ASN A 1061 -38.89 10.98 13.63
CA ASN A 1061 -39.22 12.32 13.11
C ASN A 1061 -40.28 12.24 11.99
N ALA A 1062 -40.15 11.30 11.04
CA ALA A 1062 -41.09 11.14 9.93
C ALA A 1062 -42.55 10.93 10.37
N PHE A 1063 -42.78 10.17 11.46
CA PHE A 1063 -44.11 9.94 12.01
C PHE A 1063 -44.55 10.98 13.06
N GLN A 1064 -43.70 11.93 13.43
CA GLN A 1064 -43.98 12.90 14.50
C GLN A 1064 -45.22 13.75 14.21
N GLY A 1065 -45.33 14.31 12.99
CA GLY A 1065 -46.52 15.02 12.53
C GLY A 1065 -47.79 14.16 12.51
N LEU A 1066 -47.67 12.89 12.13
CA LEU A 1066 -48.79 11.93 12.15
C LEU A 1066 -49.26 11.65 13.59
N PHE A 1067 -48.35 11.46 14.54
CA PHE A 1067 -48.72 11.21 15.93
C PHE A 1067 -49.41 12.41 16.58
N ILE A 1068 -49.03 13.64 16.21
CA ILE A 1068 -49.74 14.87 16.63
C ILE A 1068 -51.14 14.92 16.01
N LEU A 1069 -51.28 14.62 14.71
CA LEU A 1069 -52.59 14.54 14.05
C LEU A 1069 -53.49 13.46 14.67
N LEU A 1070 -52.96 12.28 14.98
CA LEU A 1070 -53.75 11.17 15.56
C LEU A 1070 -54.08 11.43 17.03
N PHE A 1071 -53.09 11.61 17.90
CA PHE A 1071 -53.28 11.66 19.36
C PHE A 1071 -53.55 13.06 19.92
N GLY A 1072 -53.23 14.12 19.18
CA GLY A 1072 -53.60 15.50 19.50
C GLY A 1072 -54.96 15.89 18.91
N CYS A 1073 -55.10 15.80 17.59
CA CYS A 1073 -56.29 16.21 16.85
C CYS A 1073 -57.41 15.14 16.83
N LEU A 1074 -57.19 13.99 16.17
CA LEU A 1074 -58.26 13.08 15.73
C LEU A 1074 -58.78 12.10 16.79
N TRP A 1075 -58.04 11.84 17.87
CA TRP A 1075 -58.51 10.96 18.97
C TRP A 1075 -59.56 11.64 19.88
N ASP A 1076 -59.93 12.90 19.64
CA ASP A 1076 -61.04 13.53 20.35
C ASP A 1076 -62.39 13.17 19.73
N GLN A 1077 -63.25 12.52 20.52
CA GLN A 1077 -64.65 12.28 20.17
C GLN A 1077 -65.38 13.57 19.81
N LYS A 1078 -65.09 14.70 20.46
CA LYS A 1078 -65.69 16.00 20.11
C LYS A 1078 -65.22 16.54 18.77
N VAL A 1079 -63.97 16.27 18.38
CA VAL A 1079 -63.45 16.66 17.06
C VAL A 1079 -64.05 15.75 16.00
N GLN A 1080 -64.14 14.44 16.24
CA GLN A 1080 -64.82 13.49 15.36
C GLN A 1080 -66.30 13.86 15.15
N GLU A 1081 -67.06 14.10 16.23
CA GLU A 1081 -68.46 14.55 16.17
C GLU A 1081 -68.61 15.89 15.44
N ALA A 1082 -67.73 16.86 15.69
CA ALA A 1082 -67.79 18.17 15.03
C ALA A 1082 -67.42 18.11 13.54
N LEU A 1083 -66.46 17.25 13.15
CA LEU A 1083 -66.11 16.97 11.76
C LEU A 1083 -67.27 16.27 11.06
N LEU A 1084 -67.80 15.18 11.63
CA LEU A 1084 -68.95 14.45 11.09
C LEU A 1084 -70.16 15.38 10.90
N ASN A 1085 -70.50 16.21 11.88
CA ASN A 1085 -71.61 17.16 11.77
C ASN A 1085 -71.37 18.23 10.69
N LYS A 1086 -70.12 18.69 10.48
CA LYS A 1086 -69.81 19.65 9.41
C LYS A 1086 -69.81 19.03 8.01
N PHE A 1087 -69.23 17.84 7.85
CA PHE A 1087 -69.14 17.16 6.55
C PHE A 1087 -70.44 16.40 6.18
N SER A 1088 -71.31 16.09 7.14
CA SER A 1088 -72.65 15.55 6.89
C SER A 1088 -73.63 16.59 6.33
N LEU A 1089 -73.34 17.89 6.47
CA LEU A 1089 -74.22 18.98 6.02
C LEU A 1089 -73.95 19.45 4.57
N SER A 1090 -72.96 18.89 3.88
CA SER A 1090 -72.58 19.32 2.52
C SER A 1090 -73.10 18.41 1.38
N ARG A 1091 -74.19 17.65 1.60
CA ARG A 1091 -74.79 16.79 0.57
C ARG A 1091 -76.32 16.94 0.45
N TRP A 1092 -76.79 18.15 0.11
CA TRP A 1092 -77.92 18.40 -0.81
C TRP A 1092 -78.04 19.90 -1.17
N SER A 1093 -78.69 20.22 -2.31
CA SER A 1093 -78.98 21.56 -2.86
C SER A 1093 -77.79 22.26 -3.56
N SER A 1094 -77.83 22.60 -4.87
CA SER A 1094 -78.94 22.57 -5.85
C SER A 1094 -78.48 22.61 -7.32
N GLN A 1095 -79.32 22.10 -8.24
CA GLN A 1095 -79.36 22.33 -9.72
C GLN A 1095 -78.20 21.73 -10.56
N HIS A 1096 -78.36 20.98 -11.68
CA HIS A 1096 -79.44 20.86 -12.67
C HIS A 1096 -79.27 19.60 -13.59
N SER A 1097 -80.40 19.02 -14.04
CA SER A 1097 -80.62 18.36 -15.37
C SER A 1097 -80.00 17.00 -15.79
N LYS A 1098 -80.82 15.94 -15.63
CA LYS A 1098 -81.24 14.89 -16.62
C LYS A 1098 -80.25 14.13 -17.55
N SER A 1099 -80.32 12.79 -17.37
CA SER A 1099 -80.48 11.68 -18.36
C SER A 1099 -79.31 11.11 -19.19
N THR A 1100 -79.02 9.81 -18.93
CA THR A 1100 -78.67 8.73 -19.89
C THR A 1100 -77.24 8.80 -20.52
N SER A 1101 -76.38 7.77 -20.52
CA SER A 1101 -76.49 6.33 -20.17
C SER A 1101 -75.12 5.73 -19.76
N LEU A 1102 -75.18 4.64 -18.98
CA LEU A 1102 -74.27 3.47 -18.94
C LEU A 1102 -72.82 3.64 -19.46
N GLY A 1103 -71.84 3.68 -18.55
CA GLY A 1103 -70.41 3.63 -18.90
C GLY A 1103 -69.49 3.63 -17.66
N SER A 1104 -68.88 2.49 -17.36
CA SER A 1104 -67.96 2.25 -16.24
C SER A 1104 -66.87 3.33 -16.03
N SER A 1105 -66.79 3.89 -14.82
CA SER A 1105 -65.51 4.08 -14.10
C SER A 1105 -65.71 4.55 -12.65
N THR A 1106 -65.19 3.77 -11.70
CA THR A 1106 -65.12 4.11 -10.28
C THR A 1106 -63.90 5.00 -9.97
N PRO A 1107 -64.04 6.11 -9.22
CA PRO A 1107 -62.91 6.67 -8.48
C PRO A 1107 -62.78 5.95 -7.14
N VAL A 1108 -61.71 5.14 -7.01
CA VAL A 1108 -61.42 4.33 -5.83
C VAL A 1108 -60.75 5.18 -4.75
N PHE A 1109 -61.39 5.31 -3.57
CA PHE A 1109 -60.69 5.50 -2.30
C PHE A 1109 -61.42 4.76 -1.15
N SER A 1110 -61.42 3.43 -1.26
CA SER A 1110 -61.70 2.53 -0.15
C SER A 1110 -60.40 1.84 0.26
N MET A 1111 -59.68 2.42 1.22
CA MET A 1111 -58.55 1.76 1.86
C MET A 1111 -59.03 1.00 3.11
N SER A 1112 -59.50 -0.23 2.87
CA SER A 1112 -59.69 -1.22 3.93
C SER A 1112 -58.34 -1.82 4.32
N SER A 1113 -57.84 -1.54 5.53
CA SER A 1113 -56.71 -2.27 6.12
C SER A 1113 -57.19 -3.16 7.30
N PRO A 1114 -56.70 -4.41 7.43
CA PRO A 1114 -57.27 -5.39 8.36
C PRO A 1114 -56.78 -5.26 9.82
N ILE A 1115 -56.22 -4.11 10.21
CA ILE A 1115 -55.55 -3.93 11.52
C ILE A 1115 -56.49 -3.31 12.58
N SER A 1116 -57.50 -2.53 12.18
CA SER A 1116 -58.43 -1.87 13.11
C SER A 1116 -59.35 -2.85 13.87
N ARG A 1117 -59.63 -4.03 13.30
CA ARG A 1117 -60.57 -5.00 13.88
C ARG A 1117 -60.00 -5.81 15.04
N ARG A 1118 -58.67 -5.82 15.25
CA ARG A 1118 -58.02 -6.56 16.36
C ARG A 1118 -57.79 -5.71 17.61
N PHE A 1119 -57.58 -4.40 17.47
CA PHE A 1119 -57.31 -3.50 18.60
C PHE A 1119 -58.52 -3.18 19.50
N ASN A 1120 -59.75 -3.28 18.97
CA ASN A 1120 -60.97 -3.03 19.76
C ASN A 1120 -61.34 -4.19 20.71
N ASN A 1121 -60.72 -5.36 20.59
CA ASN A 1121 -61.04 -6.53 21.42
C ASN A 1121 -60.10 -6.70 22.64
N LEU A 1122 -59.20 -5.74 22.90
CA LEU A 1122 -58.21 -5.79 23.99
C LEU A 1122 -58.55 -4.93 25.22
N PHE A 1123 -59.65 -4.18 25.19
CA PHE A 1123 -60.22 -3.54 26.37
C PHE A 1123 -61.66 -4.03 26.58
N GLY A 1124 -61.81 -5.04 27.43
CA GLY A 1124 -63.09 -5.67 27.70
C GLY A 1124 -64.12 -4.67 28.26
N LYS A 1125 -65.33 -4.75 27.72
CA LYS A 1125 -66.54 -4.27 28.39
C LYS A 1125 -67.43 -5.45 28.73
N THR A 1126 -67.79 -5.49 30.01
CA THR A 1126 -68.80 -6.36 30.60
C THR A 1126 -70.05 -6.45 29.74
N GLY A 1127 -70.42 -7.68 29.37
CA GLY A 1127 -71.70 -7.96 28.72
C GLY A 1127 -72.83 -7.97 29.74
N THR A 1128 -73.88 -7.19 29.50
CA THR A 1128 -75.21 -7.40 30.08
C THR A 1128 -76.12 -7.92 28.99
N TYR A 1129 -76.50 -9.19 29.10
CA TYR A 1129 -77.38 -9.88 28.18
C TYR A 1129 -78.82 -9.40 28.38
N ASN A 1130 -79.60 -9.34 27.29
CA ASN A 1130 -81.06 -9.32 27.37
C ASN A 1130 -81.59 -10.46 26.50
N VAL A 1131 -82.50 -11.24 27.05
CA VAL A 1131 -82.96 -12.52 26.50
C VAL A 1131 -84.27 -12.32 25.72
N SER A 1132 -84.36 -12.95 24.54
CA SER A 1132 -85.63 -13.47 24.03
C SER A 1132 -85.37 -14.75 23.24
N THR A 1133 -86.16 -15.79 23.52
CA THR A 1133 -86.16 -17.10 22.87
C THR A 1133 -86.74 -17.04 21.44
N PRO A 1134 -86.57 -18.13 20.66
CA PRO A 1134 -87.64 -19.12 20.60
C PRO A 1134 -87.20 -20.55 20.90
N GLU A 1135 -88.15 -21.36 21.37
CA GLU A 1135 -88.10 -22.82 21.47
C GLU A 1135 -87.93 -23.43 20.04
N ILE A 1136 -87.52 -24.68 19.81
CA ILE A 1136 -88.03 -25.94 20.38
C ILE A 1136 -86.91 -27.01 20.45
N THR A 1137 -87.07 -27.94 21.39
CA THR A 1137 -86.32 -29.21 21.59
C THR A 1137 -86.00 -29.94 20.27
N SER A 1138 -84.86 -30.62 20.11
CA SER A 1138 -84.40 -31.73 20.95
C SER A 1138 -82.99 -32.24 20.57
N SER A 1139 -82.21 -32.71 21.54
CA SER A 1139 -81.45 -33.96 21.40
C SER A 1139 -80.98 -34.51 22.75
N SER A 1140 -81.00 -35.84 22.85
CA SER A 1140 -80.36 -36.68 23.86
C SER A 1140 -79.68 -37.81 23.06
N LEU A 1141 -78.59 -38.45 23.44
CA LEU A 1141 -77.51 -38.27 24.42
C LEU A 1141 -76.62 -39.52 24.16
N GLU A 1142 -75.30 -39.36 24.20
CA GLU A 1142 -74.28 -40.40 24.51
C GLU A 1142 -74.18 -41.76 23.77
N ASN A 1143 -73.07 -41.88 23.03
CA ASN A 1143 -71.99 -42.89 23.18
C ASN A 1143 -72.29 -44.40 23.30
N THR A 1144 -71.89 -45.17 22.27
CA THR A 1144 -71.00 -46.35 22.42
C THR A 1144 -70.38 -46.77 21.07
N SER A 1145 -69.48 -47.76 21.08
CA SER A 1145 -68.47 -48.06 20.05
C SER A 1145 -68.83 -49.09 18.95
N SER A 1146 -68.49 -48.78 17.68
CA SER A 1146 -68.10 -49.69 16.57
C SER A 1146 -67.63 -48.81 15.37
N ALA A 1147 -66.67 -49.14 14.49
CA ALA A 1147 -66.61 -50.30 13.60
C ALA A 1147 -66.62 -49.85 12.10
N TYR A 1148 -65.47 -49.77 11.40
CA TYR A 1148 -65.26 -49.89 9.92
C TYR A 1148 -65.42 -48.68 8.93
N SER A 1149 -65.41 -48.93 7.59
CA SER A 1149 -65.81 -47.99 6.51
C SER A 1149 -66.84 -48.61 5.51
N LEU A 1150 -67.94 -47.88 5.19
CA LEU A 1150 -69.18 -48.29 4.45
C LEU A 1150 -70.08 -49.38 5.11
N LEU A 1151 -71.19 -49.10 5.82
CA LEU A 1151 -71.73 -47.86 6.43
C LEU A 1151 -70.98 -47.60 7.73
N ASN A 1152 -69.88 -46.88 7.61
CA ASN A 1152 -69.06 -46.41 8.72
C ASN A 1152 -67.96 -45.51 8.11
#